data_AF-A0A9D0IJ72-F1
#
_entry.id   AF-A0A9D0IJ72-F1
#
_cell.length_a   1.000
_cell.length_b   1.000
_cell.length_c   1.000
_cell.angle_alpha   90.00
_cell.angle_beta   90.00
_cell.angle_gamma   90.00
#
_symmetry.space_group_name_H-M   'P 1'
#
loop_
_entity.id
_entity.type
_entity.pdbx_description
1 polymer ?
#
loop_
_entity_poly.entity_id
_entity_poly.type
_entity_poly.pdbx_seq_one_letter_code
_entity_poly.pdbx_strand_id
1 'polypeptide(L)'
;MAEPYVIKMPQLSDTMTEGVVVSWEKNIGDRVERGDIVATVETDKAIMDVEVFREGYLSGPLTPVDSTVPVGEAIAFLVASADEVQQEGAAAPAPVTTGDDSAPAIRESEPEQPEAAVAQAPAGASFTIAMPQLSDTMTEGVLVSWEKAVGDRIGRGDIVATVETDKAIMDVEVFREGYLSGPLVPVDATVPVGAPLAYLVGEAGQVVNEEAAPAAATTKQEQRTDDTPAPAASGPAATPAAVSGGMPAARPQGRGATPYARAIAGSRGIDLSTLGGTGPGGVIVAADVQSAQSSAAPAAAGFPQVDVPGDGRAMNKLEKAISDAMTGSLGMPTFHVTTHIRLTALIKASKAQGSSVTVTIAKACALAMQQFPKMNWCYQPQDRLVERSNVDVGMAVSADGGGLVVPVLRGCESRELGELNEDWKDLVERARKRRLKPEEYSGSTFQISNMGMFGVSHFDAIATPGIAAILAISANTEQGSPFTITADHRVVNGAEVAMYLKALKELIEQPDAWMGPSGPAVPEGDWDYDVVVVGGGPGGEDCARDLVAHGLKVAMINDSPFPGGECLWRGCIPSKAWRAAADRIRDRLHDSHLGITPGKPKLDWSALEATRRKVLETRGDMALKTDKGVKIRYVQGFGRFVDDHTLFVDTSGNQDDPHTRATTADQPQGENITFGCAVIATGAPPFVPPIPGAVEGLVEGGGVLTSDTVWQLQQQPKKLVVIGGGAIGLEMAQIFQDFGTQVTLLEAQERILAEVEPEIAKHLTGVLNDDPRLTVHTSVQIEKISGKAGAVSVKYKDSDGKAHTIKVDYVIMGTGKRPVLDGLDLDKAGVASERSIIRADARCRTSVPHIFAIGDVIGGLMLAHTAAQQGRVAAATILGEDMKYDQDKDCGVIFTRPEAAFVGLSVEQAKAKGIDAVEAKVPMNIDAKAMINNELHGMIKIVADKKTQRIIGVHLLADHADTLIGEAVMMVSGNMTLEQVGHAIHPHPTQTEMFGELARRLGSRLRRSAKMKAKA
;
A
#
# COMPACT_ATOMS: atom_id res chain seq x y z
N MET A 1 53.32 30.17 19.05
CA MET A 1 51.88 30.24 18.76
C MET A 1 51.44 28.84 18.41
N ALA A 2 50.33 28.36 18.96
CA ALA A 2 49.72 27.14 18.48
C ALA A 2 48.97 27.42 17.16
N GLU A 3 48.78 26.42 16.32
CA GLU A 3 47.96 26.60 15.12
C GLU A 3 46.48 26.83 15.52
N PRO A 4 45.79 27.85 14.97
CA PRO A 4 44.37 28.06 15.22
C PRO A 4 43.55 26.83 14.82
N TYR A 5 42.70 26.35 15.72
CA TYR A 5 41.82 25.22 15.43
C TYR A 5 40.62 25.69 14.61
N VAL A 6 40.52 25.19 13.38
CA VAL A 6 39.44 25.53 12.45
C VAL A 6 38.15 24.82 12.86
N ILE A 7 37.11 25.59 13.18
CA ILE A 7 35.74 25.10 13.31
C ILE A 7 35.19 25.03 11.87
N LYS A 8 34.71 23.86 11.45
CA LYS A 8 34.25 23.58 10.08
C LYS A 8 32.75 23.28 10.04
N MET A 9 32.10 23.57 8.92
CA MET A 9 30.72 23.16 8.65
C MET A 9 30.61 21.62 8.71
N PRO A 10 29.83 21.04 9.63
CA PRO A 10 29.77 19.59 9.81
C PRO A 10 29.00 18.89 8.68
N GLN A 11 29.38 17.65 8.36
CA GLN A 11 28.58 16.79 7.48
C GLN A 11 27.49 16.09 8.31
N LEU A 12 26.24 16.49 8.14
CA LEU A 12 25.09 15.93 8.87
C LEU A 12 24.37 14.79 8.11
N SER A 13 24.68 14.59 6.83
CA SER A 13 24.31 13.38 6.08
C SER A 13 25.29 13.11 4.93
N ASP A 14 25.36 11.86 4.48
CA ASP A 14 26.16 11.40 3.33
C ASP A 14 25.81 12.16 2.02
N THR A 15 24.63 12.79 1.97
CA THR A 15 24.13 13.60 0.84
C THR A 15 24.31 15.11 1.01
N MET A 16 24.79 15.60 2.16
CA MET A 16 24.94 17.02 2.45
C MET A 16 26.23 17.56 1.81
N THR A 17 26.10 18.57 0.95
CA THR A 17 27.22 19.29 0.33
C THR A 17 27.45 20.68 0.94
N GLU A 18 26.43 21.28 1.56
CA GLU A 18 26.48 22.62 2.17
C GLU A 18 25.42 22.75 3.29
N GLY A 19 25.56 23.79 4.12
CA GLY A 19 24.59 24.16 5.17
C GLY A 19 24.61 25.67 5.44
N VAL A 20 23.62 26.18 6.18
CA VAL A 20 23.45 27.61 6.47
C VAL A 20 23.72 27.89 7.95
N VAL A 21 24.42 28.98 8.29
CA VAL A 21 24.61 29.40 9.69
C VAL A 21 23.41 30.23 10.16
N VAL A 22 22.69 29.75 11.18
CA VAL A 22 21.44 30.35 11.70
C VAL A 22 21.71 31.30 12.87
N SER A 23 22.66 30.95 13.74
CA SER A 23 23.04 31.78 14.89
C SER A 23 24.46 31.46 15.37
N TRP A 24 25.05 32.40 16.10
CA TRP A 24 26.25 32.19 16.91
C TRP A 24 25.87 32.26 18.39
N GLU A 25 26.14 31.19 19.13
CA GLU A 25 25.83 31.05 20.57
C GLU A 25 26.99 31.55 21.46
N LYS A 26 28.10 31.97 20.84
CA LYS A 26 29.32 32.49 21.45
C LYS A 26 29.83 33.69 20.63
N ASN A 27 30.37 34.70 21.30
CA ASN A 27 30.93 35.89 20.67
C ASN A 27 32.43 35.73 20.42
N ILE A 28 33.00 36.54 19.52
CA ILE A 28 34.46 36.66 19.39
C ILE A 28 35.05 37.12 20.73
N GLY A 29 36.04 36.37 21.24
CA GLY A 29 36.66 36.59 22.54
C GLY A 29 36.07 35.76 23.68
N ASP A 30 34.93 35.09 23.50
CA ASP A 30 34.40 34.17 24.50
C ASP A 30 35.29 32.91 24.59
N ARG A 31 35.46 32.41 25.83
CA ARG A 31 36.09 31.10 26.04
C ARG A 31 35.09 30.00 25.69
N VAL A 32 35.59 29.03 24.94
CA VAL A 32 34.91 27.80 24.53
C VAL A 32 35.56 26.65 25.29
N GLU A 33 34.79 25.90 26.07
CA GLU A 33 35.22 24.66 26.69
C GLU A 33 34.86 23.44 25.83
N ARG A 34 35.48 22.29 26.07
CA ARG A 34 35.23 21.08 25.29
C ARG A 34 33.80 20.58 25.53
N GLY A 35 32.97 20.66 24.50
CA GLY A 35 31.55 20.32 24.55
C GLY A 35 30.60 21.53 24.61
N ASP A 36 31.14 22.75 24.51
CA ASP A 36 30.33 23.94 24.28
C ASP A 36 29.76 23.95 22.85
N ILE A 37 28.51 24.40 22.73
CA ILE A 37 27.91 24.82 21.48
C ILE A 37 28.44 26.22 21.13
N VAL A 38 28.80 26.44 19.85
CA VAL A 38 29.28 27.75 19.37
C VAL A 38 28.36 28.41 18.35
N ALA A 39 27.58 27.62 17.60
CA ALA A 39 26.70 28.09 16.53
C ALA A 39 25.56 27.10 16.30
N THR A 40 24.49 27.54 15.65
CA THR A 40 23.41 26.70 15.14
C THR A 40 23.43 26.71 13.61
N VAL A 41 23.26 25.56 12.96
CA VAL A 41 23.25 25.42 11.50
C VAL A 41 21.98 24.74 11.00
N GLU A 42 21.51 25.16 9.83
CA GLU A 42 20.34 24.62 9.12
C GLU A 42 20.74 23.91 7.82
N THR A 43 19.96 22.90 7.47
CA THR A 43 20.07 22.07 6.27
C THR A 43 18.68 21.80 5.70
N ASP A 44 18.62 21.21 4.50
CA ASP A 44 17.36 20.79 3.85
C ASP A 44 16.50 19.79 4.66
N LYS A 45 17.03 19.23 5.76
CA LYS A 45 16.41 18.17 6.56
C LYS A 45 16.40 18.40 8.07
N ALA A 46 17.25 19.27 8.62
CA ALA A 46 17.36 19.52 10.06
C ALA A 46 18.05 20.85 10.41
N ILE A 47 17.71 21.39 11.59
CA ILE A 47 18.46 22.44 12.30
C ILE A 47 19.18 21.77 13.47
N MET A 48 20.48 22.04 13.66
CA MET A 48 21.33 21.39 14.67
C MET A 48 22.42 22.31 15.23
N ASP A 49 22.78 22.04 16.49
CA ASP A 49 23.81 22.77 17.24
C ASP A 49 25.23 22.27 16.88
N VAL A 50 26.20 23.19 16.77
CA VAL A 50 27.61 22.90 16.49
C VAL A 50 28.40 22.83 17.80
N GLU A 51 28.62 21.62 18.30
CA GLU A 51 29.47 21.32 19.46
C GLU A 51 30.97 21.35 19.10
N VAL A 52 31.82 21.98 19.92
CA VAL A 52 33.27 22.07 19.69
C VAL A 52 34.08 21.23 20.68
N PHE A 53 34.86 20.29 20.14
CA PHE A 53 35.59 19.28 20.91
C PHE A 53 37.01 19.70 21.40
N ARG A 54 37.35 20.98 21.33
CA ARG A 54 38.61 21.56 21.86
C ARG A 54 38.32 22.80 22.69
N GLU A 55 39.11 23.03 23.74
CA GLU A 55 39.08 24.31 24.45
C GLU A 55 39.88 25.41 23.71
N GLY A 56 39.48 26.66 23.88
CA GLY A 56 40.16 27.83 23.32
C GLY A 56 39.33 29.11 23.47
N TYR A 57 39.72 30.14 22.73
CA TYR A 57 38.96 31.40 22.61
C TYR A 57 38.46 31.56 21.19
N LEU A 58 37.17 31.92 21.01
CA LEU A 58 36.58 32.10 19.69
C LEU A 58 37.17 33.33 18.99
N SER A 59 37.70 33.13 17.78
CA SER A 59 38.37 34.16 16.98
C SER A 59 37.71 34.28 15.61
N GLY A 60 37.60 35.53 15.14
CA GLY A 60 37.10 35.84 13.83
C GLY A 60 38.08 35.52 12.68
N PRO A 61 37.64 35.70 11.42
CA PRO A 61 36.27 36.09 11.04
C PRO A 61 35.27 34.98 11.35
N LEU A 62 34.08 35.35 11.86
CA LEU A 62 32.93 34.46 11.91
C LEU A 62 32.24 34.46 10.55
N THR A 63 31.71 33.31 10.14
CA THR A 63 30.80 33.22 9.00
C THR A 63 29.50 33.98 9.30
N PRO A 64 29.01 34.87 8.40
CA PRO A 64 27.77 35.59 8.62
C PRO A 64 26.57 34.66 8.81
N VAL A 65 25.63 35.08 9.67
CA VAL A 65 24.29 34.47 9.74
C VAL A 65 23.59 34.60 8.38
N ASP A 66 22.73 33.64 8.07
CA ASP A 66 22.03 33.45 6.79
C ASP A 66 22.95 33.14 5.58
N SER A 67 24.25 32.86 5.79
CA SER A 67 25.16 32.48 4.72
C SER A 67 25.38 30.97 4.61
N THR A 68 25.38 30.48 3.36
CA THR A 68 25.60 29.08 2.99
C THR A 68 27.10 28.78 2.88
N VAL A 69 27.56 27.71 3.53
CA VAL A 69 28.96 27.25 3.52
C VAL A 69 29.04 25.76 3.14
N PRO A 70 29.96 25.37 2.24
CA PRO A 70 30.18 23.96 1.91
C PRO A 70 30.60 23.11 3.11
N VAL A 71 30.19 21.84 3.11
CA VAL A 71 30.60 20.87 4.13
C VAL A 71 32.13 20.74 4.18
N GLY A 72 32.68 20.84 5.39
CA GLY A 72 34.11 20.80 5.62
C GLY A 72 34.85 22.13 5.43
N GLU A 73 34.21 23.20 4.94
CA GLU A 73 34.82 24.54 4.93
C GLU A 73 34.79 25.23 6.30
N ALA A 74 35.68 26.22 6.49
CA ALA A 74 35.83 26.93 7.75
C ALA A 74 34.65 27.87 8.05
N ILE A 75 34.08 27.78 9.26
CA ILE A 75 33.04 28.71 9.74
C ILE A 75 33.53 29.69 10.83
N ALA A 76 34.54 29.29 11.62
CA ALA A 76 35.23 30.13 12.62
C ALA A 76 36.55 29.48 13.07
N PHE A 77 37.29 30.12 13.98
CA PHE A 77 38.56 29.61 14.53
C PHE A 77 38.58 29.66 16.06
N LEU A 78 39.29 28.73 16.70
CA LEU A 78 39.72 28.86 18.10
C LEU A 78 41.22 29.15 18.18
N VAL A 79 41.60 30.10 19.05
CA VAL A 79 43.00 30.41 19.41
C VAL A 79 43.31 30.03 20.86
N ALA A 80 44.60 29.94 21.22
CA ALA A 80 45.02 29.36 22.49
C ALA A 80 44.98 30.34 23.67
N SER A 81 45.04 31.65 23.41
CA SER A 81 44.88 32.70 24.43
C SER A 81 43.97 33.83 23.96
N ALA A 82 43.42 34.59 24.91
CA ALA A 82 42.59 35.77 24.62
C ALA A 82 43.37 36.87 23.86
N ASP A 83 44.70 36.92 24.00
CA ASP A 83 45.58 37.88 23.32
C ASP A 83 45.79 37.57 21.83
N GLU A 84 45.45 36.35 21.39
CA GLU A 84 45.56 35.90 19.98
C GLU A 84 44.25 36.12 19.18
N VAL A 85 43.18 36.63 19.81
CA VAL A 85 41.83 36.76 19.22
C VAL A 85 41.74 37.90 18.19
N GLN A 86 41.24 37.58 17.00
CA GLN A 86 40.99 38.56 15.93
C GLN A 86 39.52 38.97 15.88
N GLN A 87 39.26 40.28 15.76
CA GLN A 87 37.92 40.85 15.59
C GLN A 87 37.48 40.87 14.11
N GLU A 88 36.18 41.07 13.87
CA GLU A 88 35.60 41.13 12.52
C GLU A 88 36.28 42.20 11.65
N GLY A 89 36.53 41.86 10.38
CA GLY A 89 37.17 42.74 9.40
C GLY A 89 38.69 42.55 9.22
N ALA A 90 39.34 41.69 10.02
CA ALA A 90 40.71 41.23 9.74
C ALA A 90 40.72 40.19 8.60
N ALA A 91 41.75 40.23 7.75
CA ALA A 91 41.93 39.28 6.66
C ALA A 91 42.48 37.93 7.18
N ALA A 92 41.95 36.82 6.67
CA ALA A 92 42.31 35.47 7.12
C ALA A 92 43.82 35.17 6.94
N PRO A 93 44.47 34.50 7.92
CA PRO A 93 45.88 34.17 7.84
C PRO A 93 46.16 33.11 6.77
N ALA A 94 47.20 33.34 5.95
CA ALA A 94 47.61 32.38 4.92
C ALA A 94 48.33 31.15 5.52
N PRO A 95 48.22 29.95 4.91
CA PRO A 95 48.89 28.75 5.42
C PRO A 95 50.41 28.83 5.25
N VAL A 96 51.16 28.36 6.25
CA VAL A 96 52.63 28.23 6.18
C VAL A 96 53.03 26.84 6.64
N THR A 97 53.67 26.07 5.76
CA THR A 97 54.07 24.68 6.01
C THR A 97 55.48 24.59 6.60
N THR A 98 55.63 23.86 7.71
CA THR A 98 56.92 23.29 8.17
C THR A 98 56.67 21.95 8.86
N GLY A 99 57.64 21.04 8.75
CA GLY A 99 57.63 19.75 9.46
C GLY A 99 58.92 18.99 9.19
N ASP A 100 59.29 18.08 10.10
CA ASP A 100 60.37 17.08 9.92
C ASP A 100 60.27 16.01 11.02
N ASP A 101 60.34 14.71 10.67
CA ASP A 101 61.00 13.65 11.45
C ASP A 101 61.08 12.31 10.66
N SER A 102 62.26 11.66 10.71
CA SER A 102 62.54 10.24 10.40
C SER A 102 62.47 9.70 8.94
N ALA A 103 63.35 8.73 8.65
CA ALA A 103 63.58 8.01 7.38
C ALA A 103 63.77 6.48 7.67
N PRO A 104 64.09 5.55 6.73
CA PRO A 104 64.40 5.60 5.28
C PRO A 104 63.51 4.57 4.45
N ALA A 105 63.84 3.90 3.32
CA ALA A 105 65.07 3.68 2.53
C ALA A 105 64.83 3.17 1.07
N ILE A 106 65.84 3.39 0.20
CA ILE A 106 66.46 2.52 -0.83
C ILE A 106 65.62 1.44 -1.58
N ARG A 107 65.54 1.59 -2.93
CA ARG A 107 65.56 0.62 -4.09
C ARG A 107 64.84 -0.75 -3.95
N GLU A 108 64.19 -1.31 -4.98
CA GLU A 108 64.50 -1.47 -6.43
C GLU A 108 63.20 -1.33 -7.27
N SER A 109 63.13 -1.17 -8.60
CA SER A 109 64.04 -0.76 -9.69
C SER A 109 63.21 -0.61 -10.98
N GLU A 110 63.41 0.42 -11.79
CA GLU A 110 62.92 0.42 -13.19
C GLU A 110 63.78 -0.52 -14.07
N PRO A 111 63.17 -1.30 -14.97
CA PRO A 111 63.79 -1.69 -16.22
C PRO A 111 63.54 -0.60 -17.28
N GLU A 112 64.59 -0.07 -17.90
CA GLU A 112 64.48 0.80 -19.07
C GLU A 112 63.80 0.08 -20.25
N GLN A 113 62.89 0.77 -20.97
CA GLN A 113 62.84 0.83 -22.46
C GLN A 113 61.53 1.47 -22.96
N PRO A 114 61.54 2.18 -24.10
CA PRO A 114 62.58 3.11 -24.58
C PRO A 114 61.97 4.48 -24.99
N GLU A 115 62.81 5.47 -25.30
CA GLU A 115 62.32 6.71 -25.95
C GLU A 115 61.67 6.41 -27.31
N ALA A 116 60.43 6.86 -27.48
CA ALA A 116 59.79 7.06 -28.77
C ALA A 116 59.63 8.57 -28.99
N ALA A 117 60.16 9.09 -30.11
CA ALA A 117 60.36 10.53 -30.28
C ALA A 117 59.05 11.33 -30.38
N VAL A 118 58.84 12.24 -29.43
CA VAL A 118 57.78 13.26 -29.51
C VAL A 118 58.27 14.41 -30.39
N ALA A 119 57.42 14.91 -31.29
CA ALA A 119 57.71 16.09 -32.10
C ALA A 119 57.94 17.33 -31.22
N GLN A 120 58.87 18.20 -31.61
CA GLN A 120 59.17 19.41 -30.83
C GLN A 120 57.95 20.34 -30.79
N ALA A 121 57.48 20.66 -29.59
CA ALA A 121 56.40 21.64 -29.41
C ALA A 121 56.84 23.01 -29.96
N PRO A 122 55.93 23.77 -30.60
CA PRO A 122 56.29 25.03 -31.25
C PRO A 122 56.79 26.08 -30.26
N ALA A 123 57.78 26.89 -30.69
CA ALA A 123 58.45 27.90 -29.88
C ALA A 123 57.50 29.06 -29.52
N GLY A 124 56.75 28.88 -28.43
CA GLY A 124 55.66 29.78 -28.00
C GLY A 124 54.50 29.06 -27.29
N ALA A 125 54.48 27.72 -27.29
CA ALA A 125 53.45 26.93 -26.62
C ALA A 125 53.43 27.20 -25.09
N SER A 126 52.32 27.75 -24.60
CA SER A 126 52.07 28.05 -23.18
C SER A 126 51.37 26.91 -22.44
N PHE A 127 50.70 26.02 -23.18
CA PHE A 127 50.06 24.81 -22.66
C PHE A 127 49.91 23.74 -23.75
N THR A 128 49.81 22.47 -23.34
CA THR A 128 49.49 21.34 -24.22
C THR A 128 48.11 20.82 -23.85
N ILE A 129 47.21 20.73 -24.83
CA ILE A 129 45.91 20.08 -24.69
C ILE A 129 46.14 18.61 -25.02
N ALA A 130 45.97 17.71 -24.05
CA ALA A 130 46.24 16.29 -24.19
C ALA A 130 44.98 15.44 -23.99
N MET A 131 44.96 14.21 -24.52
CA MET A 131 43.86 13.25 -24.34
C MET A 131 43.67 12.95 -22.83
N PRO A 132 42.53 13.30 -22.22
CA PRO A 132 42.31 13.12 -20.78
C PRO A 132 42.16 11.65 -20.41
N GLN A 133 42.60 11.28 -19.19
CA GLN A 133 42.31 9.98 -18.61
C GLN A 133 40.94 10.02 -17.92
N LEU A 134 39.95 9.36 -18.51
CA LEU A 134 38.57 9.36 -18.00
C LEU A 134 38.21 8.08 -17.22
N SER A 135 39.14 7.14 -17.08
CA SER A 135 39.03 5.95 -16.22
C SER A 135 40.41 5.34 -15.95
N ASP A 136 40.60 4.75 -14.77
CA ASP A 136 41.76 3.96 -14.36
C ASP A 136 42.10 2.78 -15.31
N THR A 137 41.15 2.42 -16.18
CA THR A 137 41.28 1.34 -17.19
C THR A 137 41.43 1.84 -18.63
N MET A 138 41.37 3.16 -18.85
CA MET A 138 41.50 3.78 -20.16
C MET A 138 42.97 3.93 -20.54
N THR A 139 43.32 3.49 -21.76
CA THR A 139 44.66 3.64 -22.35
C THR A 139 44.65 4.50 -23.62
N GLU A 140 43.51 4.61 -24.29
CA GLU A 140 43.27 5.41 -25.49
C GLU A 140 41.83 5.93 -25.55
N GLY A 141 41.58 6.96 -26.37
CA GLY A 141 40.25 7.49 -26.69
C GLY A 141 40.19 7.95 -28.15
N VAL A 142 38.98 8.15 -28.69
CA VAL A 142 38.76 8.57 -30.08
C VAL A 142 38.29 10.03 -30.13
N LEU A 143 38.83 10.83 -31.02
CA LEU A 143 38.40 12.21 -31.22
C LEU A 143 37.15 12.28 -32.12
N VAL A 144 36.06 12.86 -31.61
CA VAL A 144 34.74 12.91 -32.29
C VAL A 144 34.52 14.24 -33.01
N SER A 145 34.96 15.35 -32.43
CA SER A 145 34.86 16.68 -33.05
C SER A 145 35.86 17.68 -32.46
N TRP A 146 36.13 18.75 -33.21
CA TRP A 146 36.73 19.99 -32.72
C TRP A 146 35.64 21.06 -32.65
N GLU A 147 35.48 21.67 -31.47
CA GLU A 147 34.49 22.73 -31.21
C GLU A 147 35.09 24.14 -31.37
N LYS A 148 36.39 24.22 -31.67
CA LYS A 148 37.18 25.45 -31.84
C LYS A 148 38.18 25.28 -33.00
N ALA A 149 38.45 26.35 -33.75
CA ALA A 149 39.37 26.36 -34.88
C ALA A 149 40.78 26.85 -34.49
N VAL A 150 41.79 26.50 -35.29
CA VAL A 150 43.16 27.02 -35.11
C VAL A 150 43.18 28.54 -35.26
N GLY A 151 43.66 29.23 -34.23
CA GLY A 151 43.62 30.70 -34.10
C GLY A 151 42.52 31.24 -33.21
N ASP A 152 41.54 30.43 -32.79
CA ASP A 152 40.51 30.88 -31.85
C ASP A 152 41.10 31.19 -30.47
N ARG A 153 40.60 32.25 -29.83
CA ARG A 153 40.91 32.54 -28.42
C ARG A 153 40.07 31.64 -27.53
N ILE A 154 40.76 30.87 -26.69
CA ILE A 154 40.18 29.97 -25.70
C ILE A 154 40.09 30.71 -24.36
N GLY A 155 38.91 30.69 -23.74
CA GLY A 155 38.66 31.16 -22.38
C GLY A 155 38.82 30.05 -21.33
N ARG A 156 38.95 30.41 -20.05
CA ARG A 156 38.93 29.43 -18.96
C ARG A 156 37.53 28.79 -18.86
N GLY A 157 37.44 27.51 -19.19
CA GLY A 157 36.18 26.75 -19.21
C GLY A 157 35.55 26.63 -20.60
N ASP A 158 36.27 26.99 -21.66
CA ASP A 158 35.86 26.67 -23.03
C ASP A 158 36.05 25.18 -23.32
N ILE A 159 35.04 24.55 -23.93
CA ILE A 159 35.17 23.26 -24.61
C ILE A 159 35.94 23.49 -25.91
N VAL A 160 36.93 22.64 -26.21
CA VAL A 160 37.71 22.69 -27.46
C VAL A 160 37.45 21.52 -28.40
N ALA A 161 37.01 20.37 -27.87
CA ALA A 161 36.81 19.13 -28.61
C ALA A 161 35.88 18.18 -27.85
N THR A 162 35.33 17.17 -28.52
CA THR A 162 34.58 16.06 -27.90
C THR A 162 35.26 14.73 -28.21
N VAL A 163 35.34 13.82 -27.23
CA VAL A 163 36.01 12.52 -27.33
C VAL A 163 35.09 11.36 -26.93
N GLU A 164 35.19 10.22 -27.63
CA GLU A 164 34.53 8.96 -27.29
C GLU A 164 35.53 7.97 -26.64
N THR A 165 35.05 7.24 -25.64
CA THR A 165 35.75 6.16 -24.96
C THR A 165 34.93 4.86 -25.03
N ASP A 166 35.43 3.78 -24.44
CA ASP A 166 34.66 2.52 -24.34
C ASP A 166 33.38 2.64 -23.50
N LYS A 167 33.29 3.67 -22.64
CA LYS A 167 32.23 3.84 -21.62
C LYS A 167 31.38 5.12 -21.76
N ALA A 168 31.93 6.19 -22.32
CA ALA A 168 31.28 7.51 -22.41
C ALA A 168 31.77 8.36 -23.59
N ILE A 169 30.93 9.31 -24.02
CA ILE A 169 31.31 10.45 -24.88
C ILE A 169 31.35 11.68 -23.98
N MET A 170 32.43 12.46 -24.01
CA MET A 170 32.66 13.58 -23.11
C MET A 170 33.40 14.74 -23.79
N ASP A 171 33.15 15.95 -23.30
CA ASP A 171 33.75 17.18 -23.81
C ASP A 171 35.08 17.50 -23.12
N VAL A 172 36.05 18.00 -23.89
CA VAL A 172 37.39 18.41 -23.44
C VAL A 172 37.36 19.90 -23.12
N GLU A 173 37.19 20.21 -21.83
CA GLU A 173 37.19 21.58 -21.29
C GLU A 173 38.63 22.05 -20.98
N VAL A 174 38.95 23.30 -21.33
CA VAL A 174 40.30 23.88 -21.14
C VAL A 174 40.27 25.02 -20.12
N PHE A 175 40.90 24.80 -18.98
CA PHE A 175 40.92 25.74 -17.84
C PHE A 175 42.00 26.84 -17.94
N ARG A 176 42.47 27.19 -19.14
CA ARG A 176 43.54 28.19 -19.37
C ARG A 176 43.21 29.08 -20.55
N GLU A 177 43.53 30.37 -20.44
CA GLU A 177 43.43 31.30 -21.56
C GLU A 177 44.62 31.17 -22.52
N GLY A 178 44.35 31.33 -23.82
CA GLY A 178 45.35 31.34 -24.88
C GLY A 178 44.71 31.36 -26.26
N TYR A 179 45.51 31.16 -27.30
CA TYR A 179 45.04 30.93 -28.67
C TYR A 179 45.32 29.49 -29.08
N LEU A 180 44.34 28.81 -29.69
CA LEU A 180 44.49 27.42 -30.15
C LEU A 180 45.49 27.35 -31.30
N SER A 181 46.54 26.54 -31.14
CA SER A 181 47.62 26.36 -32.11
C SER A 181 47.69 24.89 -32.54
N GLY A 182 47.94 24.70 -33.83
CA GLY A 182 48.15 23.38 -34.41
C GLY A 182 49.50 22.75 -34.02
N PRO A 183 49.75 21.50 -34.46
CA PRO A 183 48.83 20.67 -35.24
C PRO A 183 47.62 20.20 -34.42
N LEU A 184 46.45 20.12 -35.07
CA LEU A 184 45.27 19.45 -34.52
C LEU A 184 45.29 17.96 -34.93
N VAL A 185 44.93 17.07 -34.02
CA VAL A 185 44.67 15.66 -34.34
C VAL A 185 43.42 15.53 -35.24
N PRO A 186 43.42 14.64 -36.26
CA PRO A 186 42.23 14.40 -37.09
C PRO A 186 41.04 13.80 -36.31
N VAL A 187 39.83 14.15 -36.73
CA VAL A 187 38.60 13.46 -36.28
C VAL A 187 38.63 11.98 -36.66
N ASP A 188 37.96 11.14 -35.88
CA ASP A 188 37.99 9.66 -35.88
C ASP A 188 39.36 9.03 -35.54
N ALA A 189 40.38 9.81 -35.21
CA ALA A 189 41.67 9.28 -34.78
C ALA A 189 41.63 8.76 -33.32
N THR A 190 42.18 7.57 -33.11
CA THR A 190 42.45 7.01 -31.79
C THR A 190 43.77 7.59 -31.25
N VAL A 191 43.74 8.11 -30.02
CA VAL A 191 44.85 8.82 -29.37
C VAL A 191 45.12 8.19 -27.99
N PRO A 192 46.36 7.83 -27.66
CA PRO A 192 46.72 7.36 -26.32
C PRO A 192 46.45 8.43 -25.24
N VAL A 193 46.05 8.00 -24.05
CA VAL A 193 45.89 8.86 -22.88
C VAL A 193 47.20 9.63 -22.61
N GLY A 194 47.08 10.95 -22.41
CA GLY A 194 48.21 11.84 -22.18
C GLY A 194 48.96 12.32 -23.44
N ALA A 195 48.67 11.79 -24.63
CA ALA A 195 49.26 12.30 -25.88
C ALA A 195 48.62 13.64 -26.31
N PRO A 196 49.38 14.53 -26.97
CA PRO A 196 48.88 15.86 -27.37
C PRO A 196 47.81 15.78 -28.46
N LEU A 197 46.73 16.53 -28.27
CA LEU A 197 45.67 16.80 -29.24
C LEU A 197 45.88 18.12 -29.99
N ALA A 198 46.36 19.14 -29.26
CA ALA A 198 46.67 20.49 -29.76
C ALA A 198 47.52 21.28 -28.72
N TYR A 199 47.89 22.53 -29.04
CA TYR A 199 48.61 23.43 -28.14
C TYR A 199 47.85 24.75 -27.91
N LEU A 200 48.14 25.44 -26.81
CA LEU A 200 47.83 26.87 -26.67
C LEU A 200 49.11 27.71 -26.81
N VAL A 201 48.99 28.91 -27.37
CA VAL A 201 50.05 29.94 -27.39
C VAL A 201 49.56 31.22 -26.72
N GLY A 202 50.50 32.05 -26.26
CA GLY A 202 50.18 33.27 -25.49
C GLY A 202 49.67 34.44 -26.33
N GLU A 203 50.15 34.58 -27.57
CA GLU A 203 49.80 35.67 -28.48
C GLU A 203 49.31 35.14 -29.82
N ALA A 204 48.32 35.81 -30.44
CA ALA A 204 47.78 35.41 -31.74
C ALA A 204 48.84 35.36 -32.87
N GLY A 205 49.93 36.12 -32.75
CA GLY A 205 51.06 36.08 -33.69
C GLY A 205 51.99 34.86 -33.54
N GLN A 206 51.75 34.00 -32.55
CA GLN A 206 52.53 32.77 -32.27
C GLN A 206 51.79 31.51 -32.72
N VAL A 207 50.57 31.63 -33.25
CA VAL A 207 49.74 30.48 -33.67
C VAL A 207 50.38 29.79 -34.88
N VAL A 208 50.78 28.53 -34.70
CA VAL A 208 51.27 27.69 -35.80
C VAL A 208 50.08 27.03 -36.46
N ASN A 209 49.93 27.26 -37.76
CA ASN A 209 48.80 26.81 -38.56
C ASN A 209 49.26 25.76 -39.59
N GLU A 210 49.90 24.71 -39.08
CA GLU A 210 50.37 23.55 -39.84
C GLU A 210 49.48 22.33 -39.53
N GLU A 211 48.94 21.71 -40.58
CA GLU A 211 48.31 20.39 -40.48
C GLU A 211 49.38 19.31 -40.27
N ALA A 212 49.11 18.30 -39.42
CA ALA A 212 50.03 17.19 -39.23
C ALA A 212 50.20 16.38 -40.53
N ALA A 213 51.38 16.43 -41.14
CA ALA A 213 51.67 15.63 -42.33
C ALA A 213 51.55 14.12 -42.02
N PRO A 214 50.79 13.34 -42.81
CA PRO A 214 50.53 11.95 -42.50
C PRO A 214 51.79 11.08 -42.66
N ALA A 215 52.21 10.44 -41.57
CA ALA A 215 53.22 9.38 -41.62
C ALA A 215 52.66 8.19 -42.41
N ALA A 216 53.18 7.98 -43.62
CA ALA A 216 52.54 7.12 -44.63
C ALA A 216 52.52 5.64 -44.24
N ALA A 217 51.38 4.98 -44.47
CA ALA A 217 51.25 3.54 -44.32
C ALA A 217 51.96 2.77 -45.45
N THR A 218 52.64 1.67 -45.10
CA THR A 218 53.15 0.68 -46.07
C THR A 218 52.65 -0.72 -45.70
N THR A 219 52.14 -1.43 -46.71
CA THR A 219 51.38 -2.69 -46.59
C THR A 219 52.23 -3.96 -46.65
N LYS A 220 51.71 -5.03 -46.01
CA LYS A 220 51.74 -6.45 -46.44
C LYS A 220 50.68 -7.20 -45.61
N GLN A 221 49.59 -7.68 -46.21
CA GLN A 221 49.43 -8.89 -47.04
C GLN A 221 49.42 -10.20 -46.24
N GLU A 222 48.46 -11.05 -46.60
CA GLU A 222 48.17 -12.35 -46.00
C GLU A 222 49.20 -13.43 -46.45
N GLN A 223 49.41 -14.48 -45.63
CA GLN A 223 48.99 -15.85 -46.01
C GLN A 223 49.22 -16.92 -44.90
N ARG A 224 48.11 -17.60 -44.57
CA ARG A 224 47.86 -19.04 -44.28
C ARG A 224 48.94 -20.02 -43.73
N THR A 225 48.37 -20.99 -42.98
CA THR A 225 48.75 -22.42 -42.75
C THR A 225 49.91 -22.78 -41.80
N ASP A 226 49.52 -23.48 -40.72
CA ASP A 226 50.02 -24.74 -40.15
C ASP A 226 51.54 -24.98 -39.90
N ASP A 227 51.90 -25.37 -38.67
CA ASP A 227 52.20 -26.78 -38.32
C ASP A 227 52.30 -26.98 -36.76
N THR A 228 52.87 -28.11 -36.31
CA THR A 228 52.76 -28.73 -34.97
C THR A 228 54.12 -28.62 -34.16
N PRO A 229 54.43 -29.32 -33.03
CA PRO A 229 54.82 -28.57 -31.81
C PRO A 229 56.16 -28.94 -31.10
N ALA A 230 56.50 -28.12 -30.07
CA ALA A 230 57.38 -28.38 -28.90
C ALA A 230 58.92 -28.39 -29.11
N PRO A 231 59.80 -28.36 -28.05
CA PRO A 231 59.53 -28.28 -26.60
C PRO A 231 60.40 -27.27 -25.75
N ALA A 232 59.89 -26.95 -24.55
CA ALA A 232 60.56 -26.72 -23.24
C ALA A 232 61.85 -25.86 -23.04
N ALA A 233 61.74 -24.85 -22.16
CA ALA A 233 62.68 -24.56 -21.04
C ALA A 233 61.98 -23.64 -19.99
N SER A 234 62.50 -23.52 -18.75
CA SER A 234 61.76 -22.91 -17.62
C SER A 234 62.56 -21.97 -16.70
N GLY A 235 61.89 -20.94 -16.16
CA GLY A 235 62.34 -20.02 -15.11
C GLY A 235 61.13 -19.51 -14.28
N PRO A 236 61.29 -19.16 -12.99
CA PRO A 236 60.26 -19.47 -11.98
C PRO A 236 59.18 -18.40 -11.74
N ALA A 237 58.07 -18.82 -11.12
CA ALA A 237 56.84 -18.04 -10.95
C ALA A 237 56.65 -17.45 -9.53
N ALA A 238 55.75 -16.46 -9.44
CA ALA A 238 55.13 -15.96 -8.21
C ALA A 238 53.58 -15.97 -8.35
N THR A 239 52.86 -15.86 -7.24
CA THR A 239 51.47 -16.38 -7.11
C THR A 239 50.39 -15.29 -7.03
N PRO A 240 49.31 -15.35 -7.84
CA PRO A 240 48.12 -14.50 -7.66
C PRO A 240 47.08 -15.11 -6.68
N ALA A 241 46.14 -14.28 -6.23
CA ALA A 241 45.22 -14.57 -5.11
C ALA A 241 44.09 -15.59 -5.41
N ALA A 242 43.39 -15.99 -4.35
CA ALA A 242 42.39 -17.06 -4.37
C ALA A 242 41.02 -16.63 -4.92
N VAL A 243 40.34 -17.55 -5.60
CA VAL A 243 38.96 -17.41 -6.08
C VAL A 243 38.01 -18.17 -5.14
N SER A 244 36.89 -17.56 -4.74
CA SER A 244 35.86 -18.17 -3.89
C SER A 244 34.73 -18.80 -4.73
N GLY A 245 34.09 -19.86 -4.21
CA GLY A 245 32.78 -20.33 -4.70
C GLY A 245 32.59 -21.85 -4.89
N GLY A 246 33.64 -22.62 -5.17
CA GLY A 246 33.53 -24.06 -5.50
C GLY A 246 34.13 -25.01 -4.47
N MET A 247 33.51 -26.18 -4.24
CA MET A 247 34.14 -27.28 -3.51
C MET A 247 35.37 -27.81 -4.29
N PRO A 248 36.59 -27.84 -3.72
CA PRO A 248 37.76 -28.29 -4.46
C PRO A 248 37.71 -29.78 -4.80
N ALA A 249 37.96 -30.13 -6.06
CA ALA A 249 37.85 -31.49 -6.60
C ALA A 249 38.63 -32.53 -5.77
N ALA A 250 38.16 -33.79 -5.75
CA ALA A 250 38.78 -34.87 -4.99
C ALA A 250 40.26 -35.08 -5.37
N ARG A 251 41.11 -35.45 -4.41
CA ARG A 251 42.53 -35.72 -4.70
C ARG A 251 42.66 -37.09 -5.38
N PRO A 252 43.28 -37.20 -6.57
CA PRO A 252 43.46 -38.48 -7.24
C PRO A 252 44.36 -39.42 -6.42
N GLN A 253 44.04 -40.72 -6.43
CA GLN A 253 44.84 -41.71 -5.69
C GLN A 253 46.22 -41.88 -6.32
N GLY A 254 47.26 -41.95 -5.48
CA GLY A 254 48.65 -42.14 -5.93
C GLY A 254 49.32 -40.92 -6.60
N ARG A 255 48.65 -39.76 -6.72
CA ARG A 255 49.23 -38.53 -7.31
C ARG A 255 48.91 -37.29 -6.47
N GLY A 256 49.75 -36.27 -6.60
CA GLY A 256 49.51 -34.96 -5.99
C GLY A 256 48.70 -34.04 -6.90
N ALA A 257 48.01 -33.07 -6.30
CA ALA A 257 47.41 -31.93 -6.99
C ALA A 257 47.49 -30.70 -6.06
N THR A 258 47.81 -29.52 -6.61
CA THR A 258 47.96 -28.29 -5.82
C THR A 258 46.59 -27.75 -5.36
N PRO A 259 46.51 -26.98 -4.26
CA PRO A 259 45.24 -26.44 -3.76
C PRO A 259 44.50 -25.59 -4.80
N TYR A 260 45.23 -24.75 -5.54
CA TYR A 260 44.68 -23.87 -6.57
C TYR A 260 44.19 -24.66 -7.80
N ALA A 261 44.93 -25.70 -8.23
CA ALA A 261 44.48 -26.61 -9.28
C ALA A 261 43.17 -27.32 -8.89
N ARG A 262 43.06 -27.79 -7.63
CA ARG A 262 41.84 -28.42 -7.11
C ARG A 262 40.64 -27.47 -7.04
N ALA A 263 40.87 -26.19 -6.75
CA ALA A 263 39.81 -25.18 -6.75
C ALA A 263 39.28 -24.93 -8.17
N ILE A 264 40.18 -24.73 -9.15
CA ILE A 264 39.82 -24.53 -10.58
C ILE A 264 39.15 -25.79 -11.16
N ALA A 265 39.61 -26.99 -10.78
CA ALA A 265 39.00 -28.24 -11.23
C ALA A 265 37.60 -28.43 -10.65
N GLY A 266 37.41 -28.05 -9.38
CA GLY A 266 36.11 -28.04 -8.72
C GLY A 266 35.11 -27.08 -9.35
N SER A 267 35.52 -25.85 -9.69
CA SER A 267 34.65 -24.87 -10.35
C SER A 267 34.40 -25.13 -11.84
N ARG A 268 35.22 -25.97 -12.49
CA ARG A 268 35.05 -26.38 -13.90
C ARG A 268 34.51 -27.80 -14.11
N GLY A 269 34.28 -28.56 -13.03
CA GLY A 269 33.78 -29.95 -13.09
C GLY A 269 34.78 -30.96 -13.69
N ILE A 270 36.08 -30.68 -13.64
CA ILE A 270 37.12 -31.49 -14.30
C ILE A 270 37.64 -32.57 -13.33
N ASP A 271 37.59 -33.85 -13.73
CA ASP A 271 38.16 -34.94 -12.93
C ASP A 271 39.69 -35.01 -13.04
N LEU A 272 40.34 -34.68 -11.93
CA LEU A 272 41.78 -34.75 -11.73
C LEU A 272 42.37 -36.16 -11.87
N SER A 273 41.58 -37.23 -11.85
CA SER A 273 42.07 -38.59 -12.13
C SER A 273 42.53 -38.76 -13.59
N THR A 274 41.93 -37.99 -14.51
CA THR A 274 42.15 -38.08 -15.95
C THR A 274 43.35 -37.25 -16.45
N LEU A 275 43.87 -36.32 -15.63
CA LEU A 275 44.93 -35.39 -16.03
C LEU A 275 46.34 -35.94 -15.75
N GLY A 276 47.27 -35.62 -16.66
CA GLY A 276 48.70 -35.71 -16.40
C GLY A 276 49.18 -34.46 -15.68
N GLY A 277 49.79 -34.61 -14.50
CA GLY A 277 50.32 -33.48 -13.75
C GLY A 277 51.72 -33.07 -14.23
N THR A 278 51.90 -31.81 -14.65
CA THR A 278 53.19 -31.31 -15.15
C THR A 278 54.13 -30.79 -14.06
N GLY A 279 53.63 -30.62 -12.83
CA GLY A 279 54.42 -30.16 -11.69
C GLY A 279 55.41 -31.19 -11.13
N PRO A 280 56.41 -30.76 -10.33
CA PRO A 280 57.45 -31.63 -9.79
C PRO A 280 56.89 -32.88 -9.09
N GLY A 281 57.35 -34.06 -9.51
CA GLY A 281 56.86 -35.35 -8.99
C GLY A 281 55.53 -35.82 -9.60
N GLY A 282 55.10 -35.27 -10.73
CA GLY A 282 53.83 -35.63 -11.39
C GLY A 282 52.61 -35.01 -10.70
N VAL A 283 52.80 -33.84 -10.09
CA VAL A 283 51.76 -33.11 -9.33
C VAL A 283 50.95 -32.24 -10.28
N ILE A 284 49.63 -32.34 -10.23
CA ILE A 284 48.73 -31.55 -11.08
C ILE A 284 48.73 -30.09 -10.61
N VAL A 285 49.07 -29.17 -11.53
CA VAL A 285 49.13 -27.72 -11.33
C VAL A 285 47.98 -27.01 -12.05
N ALA A 286 47.81 -25.71 -11.81
CA ALA A 286 46.67 -24.96 -12.35
C ALA A 286 46.68 -24.88 -13.88
N ALA A 287 47.86 -24.82 -14.51
CA ALA A 287 48.00 -24.84 -15.97
C ALA A 287 47.43 -26.13 -16.59
N ASP A 288 47.62 -27.29 -15.95
CA ASP A 288 47.08 -28.58 -16.41
C ASP A 288 45.54 -28.54 -16.47
N VAL A 289 44.91 -27.94 -15.46
CA VAL A 289 43.45 -27.79 -15.34
C VAL A 289 42.90 -26.66 -16.23
N GLN A 290 43.73 -25.64 -16.53
CA GLN A 290 43.36 -24.55 -17.44
C GLN A 290 43.47 -24.95 -18.91
N SER A 291 44.44 -25.80 -19.26
CA SER A 291 44.67 -26.36 -20.60
C SER A 291 43.77 -27.54 -20.95
N ALA A 292 43.23 -28.24 -19.94
CA ALA A 292 42.20 -29.26 -20.12
C ALA A 292 40.91 -28.63 -20.67
N GLN A 293 40.68 -28.76 -21.98
CA GLN A 293 39.40 -28.43 -22.60
C GLN A 293 38.29 -29.28 -21.97
N SER A 294 37.17 -28.65 -21.63
CA SER A 294 36.01 -29.34 -21.08
C SER A 294 35.43 -30.29 -22.13
N SER A 295 35.51 -31.61 -21.88
CA SER A 295 34.97 -32.68 -22.72
C SER A 295 33.43 -32.78 -22.68
N ALA A 296 32.77 -31.63 -22.54
CA ALA A 296 31.34 -31.44 -22.41
C ALA A 296 30.99 -30.03 -22.94
N ALA A 297 31.17 -29.82 -24.25
CA ALA A 297 30.60 -28.66 -24.91
C ALA A 297 29.07 -28.82 -24.97
N PRO A 298 28.26 -27.91 -24.38
CA PRO A 298 26.84 -27.91 -24.63
C PRO A 298 26.62 -27.52 -26.10
N ALA A 299 25.76 -28.28 -26.80
CA ALA A 299 25.47 -28.04 -28.20
C ALA A 299 24.60 -26.79 -28.39
N ALA A 300 25.22 -25.61 -28.33
CA ALA A 300 24.60 -24.36 -28.76
C ALA A 300 24.33 -24.45 -30.26
N ALA A 301 23.04 -24.54 -30.64
CA ALA A 301 22.60 -24.60 -32.02
C ALA A 301 22.72 -23.21 -32.67
N GLY A 302 23.95 -22.79 -32.98
CA GLY A 302 24.20 -21.66 -33.86
C GLY A 302 23.57 -21.94 -35.23
N PHE A 303 22.72 -21.03 -35.70
CA PHE A 303 22.23 -21.10 -37.07
C PHE A 303 23.42 -21.06 -38.04
N PRO A 304 23.41 -21.83 -39.14
CA PRO A 304 24.49 -21.80 -40.11
C PRO A 304 24.65 -20.37 -40.65
N GLN A 305 25.89 -19.89 -40.69
CA GLN A 305 26.20 -18.59 -41.29
C GLN A 305 25.90 -18.68 -42.79
N VAL A 306 24.80 -18.04 -43.21
CA VAL A 306 24.41 -17.93 -44.62
C VAL A 306 25.05 -16.67 -45.19
N ASP A 307 25.92 -16.83 -46.17
CA ASP A 307 26.45 -15.69 -46.92
C ASP A 307 25.33 -15.09 -47.80
N VAL A 308 24.90 -13.88 -47.45
CA VAL A 308 23.85 -13.13 -48.17
C VAL A 308 24.51 -12.15 -49.14
N PRO A 309 24.26 -12.23 -50.46
CA PRO A 309 24.86 -11.30 -51.42
C PRO A 309 24.30 -9.87 -51.27
N GLY A 310 25.18 -8.90 -51.00
CA GLY A 310 24.87 -7.47 -50.98
C GLY A 310 25.94 -6.63 -50.27
N ASP A 311 25.92 -5.32 -50.48
CA ASP A 311 26.78 -4.37 -49.77
C ASP A 311 26.27 -4.14 -48.35
N GLY A 312 26.94 -4.72 -47.36
CA GLY A 312 26.60 -4.60 -45.94
C GLY A 312 27.50 -3.61 -45.19
N ARG A 313 26.94 -2.90 -44.20
CA ARG A 313 27.72 -2.21 -43.16
C ARG A 313 27.75 -3.02 -41.86
N ALA A 314 28.71 -2.75 -41.00
CA ALA A 314 28.70 -3.27 -39.64
C ALA A 314 27.44 -2.80 -38.86
N MET A 315 26.95 -3.64 -37.94
CA MET A 315 25.96 -3.24 -36.95
C MET A 315 26.60 -2.25 -35.96
N ASN A 316 25.86 -1.21 -35.57
CA ASN A 316 26.29 -0.32 -34.49
C ASN A 316 26.08 -0.98 -33.10
N LYS A 317 26.59 -0.34 -32.04
CA LYS A 317 26.53 -0.85 -30.65
C LYS A 317 25.08 -1.22 -30.23
N LEU A 318 24.08 -0.44 -30.63
CA LEU A 318 22.66 -0.67 -30.31
C LEU A 318 22.06 -1.83 -31.12
N GLU A 319 22.30 -1.87 -32.43
CA GLU A 319 21.82 -2.95 -33.31
C GLU A 319 22.36 -4.32 -32.88
N LYS A 320 23.63 -4.38 -32.48
CA LYS A 320 24.23 -5.60 -31.93
C LYS A 320 23.56 -6.01 -30.62
N ALA A 321 23.35 -5.08 -29.69
CA ALA A 321 22.67 -5.37 -28.42
C ALA A 321 21.23 -5.87 -28.62
N ILE A 322 20.50 -5.33 -29.61
CA ILE A 322 19.17 -5.82 -30.01
C ILE A 322 19.28 -7.25 -30.58
N SER A 323 20.26 -7.52 -31.44
CA SER A 323 20.47 -8.86 -32.02
C SER A 323 20.79 -9.90 -30.94
N ASP A 324 21.66 -9.57 -29.99
CA ASP A 324 22.02 -10.45 -28.87
C ASP A 324 20.81 -10.71 -27.95
N ALA A 325 20.03 -9.67 -27.62
CA ALA A 325 18.83 -9.78 -26.79
C ALA A 325 17.73 -10.64 -27.44
N MET A 326 17.43 -10.40 -28.73
CA MET A 326 16.42 -11.17 -29.47
C MET A 326 16.86 -12.63 -29.68
N THR A 327 18.16 -12.89 -29.84
CA THR A 327 18.70 -14.25 -29.88
C THR A 327 18.50 -14.95 -28.52
N GLY A 328 18.69 -14.22 -27.41
CA GLY A 328 18.41 -14.72 -26.06
C GLY A 328 16.95 -15.13 -25.83
N SER A 329 15.99 -14.38 -26.39
CA SER A 329 14.56 -14.69 -26.33
C SER A 329 14.19 -16.05 -26.97
N LEU A 330 14.94 -16.52 -27.97
CA LEU A 330 14.69 -17.83 -28.60
C LEU A 330 14.89 -19.02 -27.63
N GLY A 331 15.59 -18.82 -26.51
CA GLY A 331 15.75 -19.78 -25.42
C GLY A 331 14.63 -19.76 -24.36
N MET A 332 13.55 -19.01 -24.59
CA MET A 332 12.39 -18.93 -23.69
C MET A 332 11.23 -19.78 -24.25
N PRO A 333 10.69 -20.76 -23.50
CA PRO A 333 9.52 -21.52 -23.92
C PRO A 333 8.26 -20.67 -23.70
N THR A 334 7.97 -19.76 -24.63
CA THR A 334 6.87 -18.82 -24.51
C THR A 334 5.54 -19.39 -24.96
N PHE A 335 4.46 -18.97 -24.31
CA PHE A 335 3.08 -19.19 -24.74
C PHE A 335 2.30 -17.86 -24.71
N HIS A 336 1.23 -17.80 -25.50
CA HIS A 336 0.48 -16.57 -25.77
C HIS A 336 -0.96 -16.72 -25.26
N VAL A 337 -1.50 -15.69 -24.59
CA VAL A 337 -2.90 -15.64 -24.13
C VAL A 337 -3.48 -14.27 -24.42
N THR A 338 -4.63 -14.20 -25.09
CA THR A 338 -5.29 -12.95 -25.48
C THR A 338 -6.66 -12.81 -24.82
N THR A 339 -6.99 -11.61 -24.37
CA THR A 339 -8.36 -11.21 -23.99
C THR A 339 -8.72 -9.86 -24.64
N HIS A 340 -10.00 -9.54 -24.73
CA HIS A 340 -10.47 -8.24 -25.23
C HIS A 340 -10.95 -7.36 -24.07
N ILE A 341 -10.48 -6.11 -24.01
CA ILE A 341 -10.73 -5.18 -22.91
C ILE A 341 -11.25 -3.84 -23.45
N ARG A 342 -12.35 -3.32 -22.89
CA ARG A 342 -12.98 -2.07 -23.34
C ARG A 342 -12.38 -0.86 -22.60
N LEU A 343 -11.54 -0.10 -23.30
CA LEU A 343 -10.77 1.01 -22.70
C LEU A 343 -11.59 2.29 -22.41
N THR A 344 -12.86 2.37 -22.84
CA THR A 344 -13.65 3.61 -22.82
C THR A 344 -13.74 4.25 -21.43
N ALA A 345 -14.00 3.46 -20.39
CA ALA A 345 -14.08 3.94 -19.02
C ALA A 345 -12.70 4.45 -18.53
N LEU A 346 -11.64 3.64 -18.70
CA LEU A 346 -10.27 4.01 -18.33
C LEU A 346 -9.81 5.30 -19.01
N ILE A 347 -10.16 5.50 -20.29
CA ILE A 347 -9.82 6.71 -21.05
C ILE A 347 -10.56 7.94 -20.49
N LYS A 348 -11.83 7.82 -20.06
CA LYS A 348 -12.57 8.90 -19.39
C LYS A 348 -11.90 9.26 -18.05
N ALA A 349 -11.68 8.26 -17.19
CA ALA A 349 -11.09 8.46 -15.86
C ALA A 349 -9.66 9.04 -15.93
N SER A 350 -8.82 8.50 -16.81
CA SER A 350 -7.44 9.00 -17.03
C SER A 350 -7.44 10.47 -17.44
N LYS A 351 -8.33 10.88 -18.37
CA LYS A 351 -8.44 12.28 -18.79
C LYS A 351 -8.94 13.19 -17.67
N ALA A 352 -9.92 12.75 -16.89
CA ALA A 352 -10.43 13.51 -15.75
C ALA A 352 -9.33 13.79 -14.69
N GLN A 353 -8.42 12.84 -14.50
CA GLN A 353 -7.28 12.93 -13.57
C GLN A 353 -5.96 13.38 -14.23
N GLY A 354 -6.01 14.04 -15.40
CA GLY A 354 -4.82 14.59 -16.08
C GLY A 354 -3.72 13.55 -16.42
N SER A 355 -4.09 12.27 -16.49
CA SER A 355 -3.18 11.14 -16.51
C SER A 355 -3.09 10.44 -17.87
N SER A 356 -1.87 10.02 -18.22
CA SER A 356 -1.60 9.26 -19.44
C SER A 356 -2.21 7.86 -19.35
N VAL A 357 -3.06 7.50 -20.32
CA VAL A 357 -3.74 6.20 -20.37
C VAL A 357 -2.76 5.03 -20.27
N THR A 358 -1.56 5.15 -20.86
CA THR A 358 -0.52 4.10 -20.75
C THR A 358 -0.01 3.92 -19.32
N VAL A 359 0.12 5.02 -18.56
CA VAL A 359 0.50 4.97 -17.12
C VAL A 359 -0.64 4.39 -16.30
N THR A 360 -1.89 4.74 -16.60
CA THR A 360 -3.07 4.14 -15.96
C THR A 360 -3.13 2.62 -16.20
N ILE A 361 -2.78 2.15 -17.40
CA ILE A 361 -2.65 0.71 -17.71
C ILE A 361 -1.46 0.08 -16.98
N ALA A 362 -0.31 0.75 -16.88
CA ALA A 362 0.83 0.26 -16.09
C ALA A 362 0.48 0.10 -14.60
N LYS A 363 -0.23 1.08 -14.01
CA LYS A 363 -0.75 0.98 -12.63
C LYS A 363 -1.76 -0.15 -12.47
N ALA A 364 -2.70 -0.32 -13.42
CA ALA A 364 -3.63 -1.45 -13.41
C ALA A 364 -2.91 -2.80 -13.53
N CYS A 365 -1.85 -2.91 -14.34
CA CYS A 365 -1.02 -4.10 -14.45
C CYS A 365 -0.34 -4.44 -13.11
N ALA A 366 0.18 -3.43 -12.39
CA ALA A 366 0.80 -3.61 -11.08
C ALA A 366 -0.21 -3.98 -9.97
N LEU A 367 -1.41 -3.38 -9.98
CA LEU A 367 -2.50 -3.76 -9.08
C LEU A 367 -2.99 -5.20 -9.32
N ALA A 368 -3.06 -5.64 -10.59
CA ALA A 368 -3.33 -7.04 -10.91
C ALA A 368 -2.19 -7.97 -10.44
N MET A 369 -0.93 -7.51 -10.43
CA MET A 369 0.21 -8.31 -9.93
C MET A 369 0.22 -8.47 -8.41
N GLN A 370 -0.40 -7.57 -7.64
CA GLN A 370 -0.60 -7.78 -6.20
C GLN A 370 -1.49 -9.01 -5.92
N GLN A 371 -2.40 -9.35 -6.84
CA GLN A 371 -3.23 -10.56 -6.76
C GLN A 371 -2.54 -11.79 -7.38
N PHE A 372 -1.73 -11.60 -8.43
CA PHE A 372 -1.03 -12.67 -9.16
C PHE A 372 0.49 -12.43 -9.24
N PRO A 373 1.22 -12.48 -8.11
CA PRO A 373 2.61 -12.04 -8.02
C PRO A 373 3.58 -12.82 -8.92
N LYS A 374 3.25 -14.05 -9.33
CA LYS A 374 4.05 -14.83 -10.29
C LYS A 374 4.27 -14.12 -11.64
N MET A 375 3.34 -13.25 -12.05
CA MET A 375 3.48 -12.45 -13.27
C MET A 375 4.65 -11.44 -13.20
N ASN A 376 5.22 -11.21 -12.02
CA ASN A 376 6.35 -10.32 -11.76
C ASN A 376 7.69 -11.07 -11.48
N TRP A 377 7.65 -12.40 -11.37
CA TRP A 377 8.81 -13.25 -11.10
C TRP A 377 9.75 -13.33 -12.32
N CYS A 378 10.87 -14.06 -12.21
CA CYS A 378 11.60 -14.54 -13.38
C CYS A 378 12.23 -15.92 -13.17
N TYR A 379 12.51 -16.60 -14.28
CA TYR A 379 13.39 -17.77 -14.29
C TYR A 379 14.85 -17.31 -14.37
N GLN A 380 15.67 -17.73 -13.42
CA GLN A 380 17.12 -17.64 -13.45
C GLN A 380 17.68 -18.97 -13.98
N PRO A 381 18.58 -18.97 -14.99
CA PRO A 381 19.32 -20.16 -15.39
C PRO A 381 20.00 -20.80 -14.17
N GLN A 382 20.01 -22.13 -14.08
CA GLN A 382 20.18 -22.94 -12.84
C GLN A 382 18.84 -23.31 -12.14
N ASP A 383 17.74 -23.40 -12.90
CA ASP A 383 16.43 -23.93 -12.44
C ASP A 383 15.87 -23.28 -11.17
N ARG A 384 16.08 -21.97 -11.05
CA ARG A 384 15.64 -21.16 -9.92
C ARG A 384 14.62 -20.13 -10.36
N LEU A 385 13.48 -20.07 -9.67
CA LEU A 385 12.58 -18.92 -9.75
C LEU A 385 13.03 -17.84 -8.76
N VAL A 386 12.94 -16.58 -9.20
CA VAL A 386 13.22 -15.41 -8.38
C VAL A 386 11.94 -14.61 -8.20
N GLU A 387 11.47 -14.55 -6.95
CA GLU A 387 10.32 -13.76 -6.56
C GLU A 387 10.69 -12.28 -6.44
N ARG A 388 9.79 -11.37 -6.84
CA ARG A 388 10.01 -9.91 -6.82
C ARG A 388 8.78 -9.20 -6.27
N SER A 389 8.98 -8.25 -5.36
CA SER A 389 7.92 -7.48 -4.70
C SER A 389 7.66 -6.11 -5.34
N ASN A 390 8.66 -5.51 -6.00
CA ASN A 390 8.54 -4.28 -6.78
C ASN A 390 8.06 -4.58 -8.20
N VAL A 391 7.15 -3.78 -8.73
CA VAL A 391 6.66 -3.86 -10.12
C VAL A 391 7.19 -2.66 -10.89
N ASP A 392 8.24 -2.90 -11.68
CA ASP A 392 8.91 -1.90 -12.49
C ASP A 392 8.57 -2.12 -13.96
N VAL A 393 7.77 -1.22 -14.53
CA VAL A 393 7.13 -1.42 -15.84
C VAL A 393 7.93 -0.72 -16.94
N GLY A 394 8.60 -1.51 -17.78
CA GLY A 394 9.25 -1.03 -19.00
C GLY A 394 8.22 -0.72 -20.08
N MET A 395 8.24 0.49 -20.64
CA MET A 395 7.32 0.93 -21.69
C MET A 395 8.08 1.48 -22.90
N ALA A 396 7.78 0.97 -24.09
CA ALA A 396 8.55 1.28 -25.29
C ALA A 396 8.24 2.67 -25.87
N VAL A 397 9.29 3.45 -26.17
CA VAL A 397 9.24 4.82 -26.71
C VAL A 397 10.18 4.94 -27.91
N SER A 398 9.70 5.51 -29.02
CA SER A 398 10.56 5.82 -30.18
C SER A 398 11.51 6.97 -29.84
N ALA A 399 12.79 6.80 -30.18
CA ALA A 399 13.78 7.87 -30.06
C ALA A 399 13.79 8.79 -31.29
N ASP A 400 14.23 10.03 -31.10
CA ASP A 400 14.52 10.94 -32.19
C ASP A 400 15.74 10.42 -32.97
N GLY A 401 15.72 10.52 -34.30
CA GLY A 401 16.69 9.84 -35.16
C GLY A 401 16.50 8.32 -35.26
N GLY A 402 15.36 7.79 -34.81
CA GLY A 402 14.99 6.37 -34.92
C GLY A 402 15.53 5.50 -33.78
N GLY A 403 15.13 4.23 -33.80
CA GLY A 403 15.42 3.27 -32.71
C GLY A 403 14.39 3.31 -31.58
N LEU A 404 14.42 2.29 -30.73
CA LEU A 404 13.48 2.07 -29.63
C LEU A 404 14.23 2.15 -28.29
N VAL A 405 13.69 2.89 -27.34
CA VAL A 405 14.18 2.98 -25.96
C VAL A 405 13.05 2.53 -25.03
N VAL A 406 13.36 1.83 -23.95
CA VAL A 406 12.36 1.30 -23.00
C VAL A 406 12.59 1.94 -21.61
N PRO A 407 12.16 3.19 -21.38
CA PRO A 407 12.12 3.75 -20.03
C PRO A 407 11.31 2.85 -19.08
N VAL A 408 11.79 2.73 -17.84
CA VAL A 408 11.25 1.85 -16.80
C VAL A 408 10.62 2.68 -15.69
N LEU A 409 9.30 2.62 -15.57
CA LEU A 409 8.55 3.31 -14.53
C LEU A 409 8.60 2.48 -13.22
N ARG A 410 9.26 3.02 -12.20
CA ARG A 410 9.62 2.30 -10.95
C ARG A 410 8.49 2.30 -9.92
N GLY A 411 8.34 1.20 -9.19
CA GLY A 411 7.45 1.10 -8.01
C GLY A 411 5.97 1.30 -8.33
N CYS A 412 5.50 0.80 -9.47
CA CYS A 412 4.14 1.01 -9.94
C CYS A 412 3.07 0.47 -8.98
N GLU A 413 3.39 -0.54 -8.16
CA GLU A 413 2.46 -1.09 -7.18
C GLU A 413 2.19 -0.15 -6.00
N SER A 414 3.20 0.61 -5.55
CA SER A 414 3.17 1.39 -4.30
C SER A 414 2.99 2.90 -4.46
N ARG A 415 3.43 3.49 -5.58
CA ARG A 415 3.34 4.94 -5.85
C ARG A 415 1.96 5.38 -6.33
N GLU A 416 1.63 6.65 -6.12
CA GLU A 416 0.37 7.22 -6.56
C GLU A 416 0.32 7.51 -8.07
N LEU A 417 -0.88 7.48 -8.66
CA LEU A 417 -1.03 7.63 -10.12
C LEU A 417 -0.54 9.00 -10.63
N GLY A 418 -0.67 10.06 -9.82
CA GLY A 418 -0.14 11.39 -10.12
C GLY A 418 1.38 11.40 -10.27
N GLU A 419 2.10 10.89 -9.25
CA GLU A 419 3.57 10.79 -9.25
C GLU A 419 4.09 9.99 -10.45
N LEU A 420 3.44 8.84 -10.72
CA LEU A 420 3.77 7.96 -11.84
C LEU A 420 3.55 8.64 -13.20
N ASN A 421 2.57 9.53 -13.29
CA ASN A 421 2.24 10.29 -14.50
C ASN A 421 3.16 11.50 -14.71
N GLU A 422 3.77 12.05 -13.66
CA GLU A 422 4.77 13.13 -13.76
C GLU A 422 6.14 12.58 -14.14
N ASP A 423 6.60 11.55 -13.42
CA ASP A 423 7.81 10.76 -13.72
C ASP A 423 7.80 10.26 -15.18
N TRP A 424 6.69 9.68 -15.63
CA TRP A 424 6.55 9.23 -17.02
C TRP A 424 6.69 10.35 -18.08
N LYS A 425 6.30 11.60 -17.78
CA LYS A 425 6.44 12.72 -18.75
C LYS A 425 7.92 13.06 -18.95
N ASP A 426 8.67 13.18 -17.86
CA ASP A 426 10.12 13.42 -17.89
C ASP A 426 10.88 12.26 -18.55
N LEU A 427 10.60 11.01 -18.13
CA LEU A 427 11.18 9.81 -18.74
C LEU A 427 10.93 9.75 -20.25
N VAL A 428 9.74 10.08 -20.74
CA VAL A 428 9.43 10.12 -22.18
C VAL A 428 10.19 11.22 -22.91
N GLU A 429 10.30 12.43 -22.34
CA GLU A 429 11.04 13.52 -22.97
C GLU A 429 12.53 13.20 -23.07
N ARG A 430 13.13 12.66 -22.00
CA ARG A 430 14.53 12.25 -21.98
C ARG A 430 14.79 10.99 -22.83
N ALA A 431 13.86 10.04 -22.89
CA ALA A 431 13.95 8.87 -23.78
C ALA A 431 14.02 9.27 -25.26
N ARG A 432 13.17 10.19 -25.71
CA ARG A 432 13.18 10.69 -27.11
C ARG A 432 14.54 11.29 -27.48
N LYS A 433 15.07 12.13 -26.59
CA LYS A 433 16.38 12.78 -26.71
C LYS A 433 17.58 11.85 -26.46
N ARG A 434 17.35 10.56 -26.17
CA ARG A 434 18.36 9.55 -25.76
C ARG A 434 19.20 9.93 -24.53
N ARG A 435 18.60 10.65 -23.56
CA ARG A 435 19.21 11.16 -22.32
C ARG A 435 18.77 10.43 -21.04
N LEU A 436 18.60 9.11 -21.12
CA LEU A 436 18.34 8.26 -19.95
C LEU A 436 19.64 7.70 -19.38
N LYS A 437 19.71 7.60 -18.04
CA LYS A 437 20.76 6.88 -17.30
C LYS A 437 20.56 5.36 -17.46
N PRO A 438 21.60 4.52 -17.34
CA PRO A 438 21.48 3.05 -17.44
C PRO A 438 20.40 2.44 -16.55
N GLU A 439 20.20 2.97 -15.35
CA GLU A 439 19.18 2.53 -14.38
C GLU A 439 17.74 2.84 -14.79
N GLU A 440 17.53 3.77 -15.73
CA GLU A 440 16.20 4.23 -16.17
C GLU A 440 15.67 3.44 -17.37
N TYR A 441 16.50 2.64 -18.04
CA TYR A 441 16.11 1.79 -19.18
C TYR A 441 16.49 0.30 -19.04
N SER A 442 16.99 -0.12 -17.87
CA SER A 442 17.36 -1.51 -17.60
C SER A 442 16.59 -2.09 -16.41
N GLY A 443 16.52 -3.42 -16.30
CA GLY A 443 15.95 -4.06 -15.11
C GLY A 443 14.45 -3.81 -14.87
N SER A 444 13.64 -3.67 -15.91
CA SER A 444 12.17 -3.79 -15.83
C SER A 444 11.78 -5.20 -15.34
N THR A 445 10.79 -5.32 -14.46
CA THR A 445 10.26 -6.62 -14.02
C THR A 445 9.11 -7.12 -14.92
N PHE A 446 8.40 -6.19 -15.55
CA PHE A 446 7.35 -6.43 -16.55
C PHE A 446 7.49 -5.42 -17.69
N GLN A 447 6.96 -5.73 -18.87
CA GLN A 447 7.03 -4.85 -20.04
C GLN A 447 5.67 -4.68 -20.71
N ILE A 448 5.40 -3.48 -21.24
CA ILE A 448 4.20 -3.15 -22.02
C ILE A 448 4.61 -2.52 -23.35
N SER A 449 4.13 -3.12 -24.44
CA SER A 449 4.11 -2.52 -25.77
C SER A 449 2.68 -2.10 -26.12
N ASN A 450 2.53 -0.93 -26.75
CA ASN A 450 1.24 -0.41 -27.19
C ASN A 450 1.33 0.02 -28.66
N MET A 451 0.72 -0.77 -29.55
CA MET A 451 0.63 -0.47 -30.98
C MET A 451 -0.78 -0.05 -31.41
N GLY A 452 -1.75 -0.02 -30.49
CA GLY A 452 -3.14 0.33 -30.80
C GLY A 452 -3.32 1.74 -31.36
N MET A 453 -2.45 2.68 -30.99
CA MET A 453 -2.42 4.03 -31.56
C MET A 453 -2.01 4.08 -33.05
N PHE A 454 -1.42 3.02 -33.59
CA PHE A 454 -1.03 2.89 -35.00
C PHE A 454 -2.04 2.07 -35.82
N GLY A 455 -3.19 1.70 -35.26
CA GLY A 455 -4.21 0.91 -35.95
C GLY A 455 -3.88 -0.58 -36.12
N VAL A 456 -2.84 -1.07 -35.43
CA VAL A 456 -2.42 -2.49 -35.50
C VAL A 456 -3.48 -3.36 -34.82
N SER A 457 -4.21 -4.15 -35.61
CA SER A 457 -5.35 -4.96 -35.13
C SER A 457 -4.94 -6.15 -34.25
N HIS A 458 -3.73 -6.65 -34.42
CA HIS A 458 -3.14 -7.72 -33.60
C HIS A 458 -1.62 -7.67 -33.70
N PHE A 459 -0.93 -7.84 -32.58
CA PHE A 459 0.51 -8.15 -32.57
C PHE A 459 0.88 -8.99 -31.34
N ASP A 460 1.98 -9.73 -31.48
CA ASP A 460 2.65 -10.43 -30.40
C ASP A 460 3.90 -9.63 -29.98
N ALA A 461 4.16 -9.56 -28.68
CA ALA A 461 5.37 -8.94 -28.14
C ALA A 461 6.38 -10.02 -27.73
N ILE A 462 7.66 -9.83 -28.04
CA ILE A 462 8.70 -10.82 -27.72
C ILE A 462 9.14 -10.62 -26.26
N ALA A 463 8.95 -11.64 -25.42
CA ALA A 463 9.44 -11.63 -24.05
C ALA A 463 10.98 -11.70 -24.04
N THR A 464 11.63 -10.88 -23.22
CA THR A 464 13.09 -10.85 -23.06
C THR A 464 13.55 -11.67 -21.84
N PRO A 465 14.77 -12.24 -21.84
CA PRO A 465 15.27 -12.95 -20.66
C PRO A 465 15.28 -12.05 -19.41
N GLY A 466 14.71 -12.55 -18.31
CA GLY A 466 14.67 -11.84 -17.02
C GLY A 466 13.31 -11.26 -16.61
N ILE A 467 12.27 -11.36 -17.44
CA ILE A 467 10.86 -11.10 -17.08
C ILE A 467 10.01 -12.37 -17.23
N ALA A 468 8.92 -12.50 -16.47
CA ALA A 468 7.97 -13.60 -16.65
C ALA A 468 7.12 -13.44 -17.92
N ALA A 469 6.79 -12.20 -18.28
CA ALA A 469 5.82 -11.88 -19.32
C ALA A 469 5.97 -10.46 -19.88
N ILE A 470 5.45 -10.25 -21.09
CA ILE A 470 5.28 -8.94 -21.74
C ILE A 470 3.83 -8.81 -22.24
N LEU A 471 3.26 -7.60 -22.14
CA LEU A 471 1.91 -7.27 -22.60
C LEU A 471 1.94 -6.50 -23.94
N ALA A 472 1.08 -6.90 -24.86
CA ALA A 472 0.82 -6.28 -26.15
C ALA A 472 -0.60 -5.70 -26.21
N ILE A 473 -0.71 -4.38 -26.40
CA ILE A 473 -1.99 -3.63 -26.46
C ILE A 473 -2.28 -3.23 -27.91
N SER A 474 -3.18 -3.99 -28.56
CA SER A 474 -3.58 -3.80 -29.97
C SER A 474 -4.70 -2.76 -30.12
N ALA A 475 -5.06 -2.40 -31.34
CA ALA A 475 -6.07 -1.40 -31.66
C ALA A 475 -7.48 -1.84 -31.23
N ASN A 476 -8.34 -0.87 -30.91
CA ASN A 476 -9.67 -1.15 -30.37
C ASN A 476 -10.63 -1.71 -31.43
N THR A 477 -11.23 -2.86 -31.16
CA THR A 477 -12.29 -3.49 -31.97
C THR A 477 -13.68 -3.31 -31.33
N GLU A 478 -14.73 -3.77 -32.00
CA GLU A 478 -16.09 -3.83 -31.43
C GLU A 478 -16.17 -4.65 -30.13
N GLN A 479 -15.30 -5.65 -29.97
CA GLN A 479 -15.21 -6.49 -28.76
C GLN A 479 -14.32 -5.87 -27.66
N GLY A 480 -13.69 -4.72 -27.94
CA GLY A 480 -12.64 -4.10 -27.14
C GLY A 480 -11.26 -4.19 -27.79
N SER A 481 -10.24 -3.68 -27.11
CA SER A 481 -8.85 -3.76 -27.53
C SER A 481 -8.27 -5.14 -27.17
N PRO A 482 -7.61 -5.87 -28.10
CA PRO A 482 -6.91 -7.11 -27.79
C PRO A 482 -5.69 -6.83 -26.90
N PHE A 483 -5.67 -7.46 -25.73
CA PHE A 483 -4.55 -7.52 -24.80
C PHE A 483 -3.97 -8.93 -24.87
N THR A 484 -2.82 -9.08 -25.54
CA THR A 484 -2.08 -10.35 -25.63
C THR A 484 -0.92 -10.35 -24.65
N ILE A 485 -0.80 -11.39 -23.84
CA ILE A 485 0.39 -11.64 -23.03
C ILE A 485 1.20 -12.77 -23.64
N THR A 486 2.50 -12.53 -23.83
CA THR A 486 3.50 -13.54 -24.13
C THR A 486 4.27 -13.82 -22.84
N ALA A 487 4.23 -15.07 -22.36
CA ALA A 487 4.74 -15.46 -21.04
C ALA A 487 5.63 -16.71 -21.08
N ASP A 488 6.62 -16.78 -20.20
CA ASP A 488 7.55 -17.90 -20.04
C ASP A 488 6.89 -19.06 -19.27
N HIS A 489 6.74 -20.22 -19.93
CA HIS A 489 6.11 -21.41 -19.36
C HIS A 489 6.91 -22.05 -18.20
N ARG A 490 8.14 -21.59 -17.93
CA ARG A 490 8.92 -21.96 -16.73
C ARG A 490 8.47 -21.21 -15.48
N VAL A 491 7.78 -20.08 -15.63
CA VAL A 491 7.42 -19.17 -14.52
C VAL A 491 5.92 -19.20 -14.21
N VAL A 492 5.09 -19.16 -15.25
CA VAL A 492 3.62 -19.15 -15.15
C VAL A 492 2.99 -20.14 -16.12
N ASN A 493 1.76 -20.57 -15.84
CA ASN A 493 0.98 -21.42 -16.74
C ASN A 493 -0.24 -20.68 -17.32
N GLY A 494 -0.89 -21.29 -18.32
CA GLY A 494 -2.04 -20.71 -19.03
C GLY A 494 -3.22 -20.29 -18.14
N ALA A 495 -3.50 -21.01 -17.05
CA ALA A 495 -4.57 -20.63 -16.12
C ALA A 495 -4.19 -19.41 -15.28
N GLU A 496 -2.92 -19.29 -14.86
CA GLU A 496 -2.43 -18.14 -14.10
C GLU A 496 -2.47 -16.85 -14.93
N VAL A 497 -2.04 -16.92 -16.20
CA VAL A 497 -2.13 -15.78 -17.13
C VAL A 497 -3.59 -15.44 -17.45
N ALA A 498 -4.48 -16.43 -17.61
CA ALA A 498 -5.90 -16.17 -17.84
C ALA A 498 -6.59 -15.51 -16.64
N MET A 499 -6.25 -15.91 -15.40
CA MET A 499 -6.76 -15.26 -14.18
C MET A 499 -6.22 -13.83 -14.01
N TYR A 500 -4.93 -13.60 -14.30
CA TYR A 500 -4.35 -12.26 -14.33
C TYR A 500 -5.03 -11.35 -15.36
N LEU A 501 -5.24 -11.84 -16.59
CA LEU A 501 -5.95 -11.10 -17.63
C LEU A 501 -7.42 -10.80 -17.28
N LYS A 502 -8.08 -11.68 -16.51
CA LYS A 502 -9.41 -11.40 -15.96
C LYS A 502 -9.37 -10.22 -14.97
N ALA A 503 -8.48 -10.26 -13.98
CA ALA A 503 -8.36 -9.19 -13.00
C ALA A 503 -7.92 -7.85 -13.63
N LEU A 504 -7.03 -7.89 -14.63
CA LEU A 504 -6.65 -6.71 -15.41
C LEU A 504 -7.82 -6.13 -16.22
N LYS A 505 -8.66 -6.99 -16.83
CA LYS A 505 -9.90 -6.57 -17.50
C LYS A 505 -10.88 -5.92 -16.53
N GLU A 506 -11.04 -6.47 -15.33
CA GLU A 506 -11.89 -5.92 -14.27
C GLU A 506 -11.38 -4.52 -13.84
N LEU A 507 -10.08 -4.37 -13.56
CA LEU A 507 -9.47 -3.08 -13.20
C LEU A 507 -9.53 -2.01 -14.30
N ILE A 508 -9.53 -2.41 -15.57
CA ILE A 508 -9.57 -1.48 -16.72
C ILE A 508 -11.01 -1.09 -17.10
N GLU A 509 -11.97 -2.02 -17.02
CA GLU A 509 -13.38 -1.73 -17.30
C GLU A 509 -14.10 -1.06 -16.12
N GLN A 510 -13.55 -1.15 -14.89
CA GLN A 510 -14.07 -0.50 -13.68
C GLN A 510 -12.99 0.39 -13.00
N PRO A 511 -12.52 1.46 -13.67
CA PRO A 511 -11.40 2.29 -13.18
C PRO A 511 -11.68 2.96 -11.84
N ASP A 512 -12.89 3.51 -11.66
CA ASP A 512 -13.30 4.25 -10.46
C ASP A 512 -13.13 3.47 -9.13
N ALA A 513 -13.14 2.13 -9.19
CA ALA A 513 -12.96 1.28 -8.01
C ALA A 513 -11.59 1.49 -7.34
N TRP A 514 -10.56 1.81 -8.13
CA TRP A 514 -9.20 2.07 -7.64
C TRP A 514 -8.72 3.50 -7.90
N MET A 515 -9.12 4.12 -9.02
CA MET A 515 -8.81 5.53 -9.33
C MET A 515 -9.66 6.53 -8.55
N GLY A 516 -10.83 6.11 -8.05
CA GLY A 516 -11.86 7.02 -7.55
C GLY A 516 -12.77 7.61 -8.63
N PRO A 517 -13.89 8.23 -8.22
CA PRO A 517 -14.93 8.67 -9.14
C PRO A 517 -14.40 9.64 -10.21
N SER A 518 -14.81 9.41 -11.46
CA SER A 518 -14.43 10.23 -12.62
C SER A 518 -15.41 11.39 -12.89
N GLY A 519 -16.10 11.85 -11.84
CA GLY A 519 -17.21 12.80 -11.83
C GLY A 519 -18.43 12.24 -11.08
N PRO A 520 -19.56 12.97 -11.05
CA PRO A 520 -20.83 12.45 -10.52
C PRO A 520 -21.27 11.16 -11.23
N ALA A 521 -21.92 10.27 -10.49
CA ALA A 521 -22.41 8.99 -11.02
C ALA A 521 -23.72 9.11 -11.79
N VAL A 522 -24.49 10.20 -11.59
CA VAL A 522 -25.77 10.45 -12.26
C VAL A 522 -25.53 10.64 -13.77
N PRO A 523 -26.08 9.79 -14.65
CA PRO A 523 -25.90 9.92 -16.09
C PRO A 523 -26.78 11.03 -16.69
N GLU A 524 -26.34 11.60 -17.80
CA GLU A 524 -27.12 12.59 -18.56
C GLU A 524 -28.41 11.98 -19.11
N GLY A 525 -29.56 12.57 -18.78
CA GLY A 525 -30.89 12.14 -19.22
C GLY A 525 -32.00 13.06 -18.69
N ASP A 526 -33.22 12.88 -19.19
CA ASP A 526 -34.42 13.60 -18.73
C ASP A 526 -35.19 12.71 -17.75
N TRP A 527 -34.74 12.68 -16.49
CA TRP A 527 -35.20 11.76 -15.45
C TRP A 527 -36.30 12.36 -14.56
N ASP A 528 -37.25 11.53 -14.13
CA ASP A 528 -38.21 11.93 -13.08
C ASP A 528 -37.49 12.27 -11.77
N TYR A 529 -36.39 11.59 -11.46
CA TYR A 529 -35.54 11.85 -10.28
C TYR A 529 -34.05 11.65 -10.61
N ASP A 530 -33.17 12.49 -10.05
CA ASP A 530 -31.72 12.28 -10.19
C ASP A 530 -31.30 11.01 -9.44
N VAL A 531 -31.93 10.76 -8.28
CA VAL A 531 -31.72 9.55 -7.47
C VAL A 531 -33.04 9.04 -6.89
N VAL A 532 -33.25 7.73 -6.93
CA VAL A 532 -34.32 7.04 -6.20
C VAL A 532 -33.75 6.19 -5.08
N VAL A 533 -34.19 6.43 -3.85
CA VAL A 533 -33.79 5.65 -2.66
C VAL A 533 -34.91 4.67 -2.29
N VAL A 534 -34.61 3.37 -2.29
CA VAL A 534 -35.58 2.30 -2.02
C VAL A 534 -35.36 1.76 -0.60
N GLY A 535 -36.12 2.30 0.36
CA GLY A 535 -36.05 1.98 1.79
C GLY A 535 -35.79 3.21 2.65
N GLY A 536 -36.81 3.68 3.38
CA GLY A 536 -36.73 4.82 4.31
C GLY A 536 -36.19 4.45 5.69
N GLY A 537 -35.13 3.65 5.76
CA GLY A 537 -34.38 3.36 6.98
C GLY A 537 -33.16 4.29 7.17
N PRO A 538 -32.40 4.17 8.27
CA PRO A 538 -31.34 5.12 8.63
C PRO A 538 -30.32 5.40 7.50
N GLY A 539 -29.91 4.38 6.75
CA GLY A 539 -29.01 4.56 5.58
C GLY A 539 -29.67 5.30 4.42
N GLY A 540 -30.92 4.98 4.10
CA GLY A 540 -31.66 5.64 3.02
C GLY A 540 -32.05 7.07 3.36
N GLU A 541 -32.45 7.32 4.61
CA GLU A 541 -32.72 8.66 5.14
C GLU A 541 -31.49 9.58 5.04
N ASP A 542 -30.35 9.15 5.58
CA ASP A 542 -29.13 9.97 5.57
C ASP A 542 -28.61 10.17 4.13
N CYS A 543 -28.65 9.13 3.29
CA CYS A 543 -28.31 9.25 1.87
C CYS A 543 -29.21 10.25 1.13
N ALA A 544 -30.54 10.14 1.28
CA ALA A 544 -31.50 11.02 0.61
C ALA A 544 -31.37 12.47 1.08
N ARG A 545 -31.13 12.71 2.38
CA ARG A 545 -30.94 14.05 2.94
C ARG A 545 -29.67 14.71 2.43
N ASP A 546 -28.57 13.95 2.34
CA ASP A 546 -27.26 14.44 1.88
C ASP A 546 -27.29 14.77 0.38
N LEU A 547 -27.86 13.90 -0.45
CA LEU A 547 -28.05 14.14 -1.88
C LEU A 547 -28.89 15.39 -2.17
N VAL A 548 -29.98 15.62 -1.41
CA VAL A 548 -30.83 16.81 -1.56
C VAL A 548 -30.16 18.09 -1.00
N ALA A 549 -29.33 17.98 0.04
CA ALA A 549 -28.51 19.10 0.51
C ALA A 549 -27.54 19.61 -0.58
N HIS A 550 -27.04 18.69 -1.42
CA HIS A 550 -26.23 18.99 -2.59
C HIS A 550 -27.05 19.30 -3.86
N GLY A 551 -28.38 19.45 -3.74
CA GLY A 551 -29.26 20.00 -4.78
C GLY A 551 -29.91 18.98 -5.71
N LEU A 552 -29.67 17.67 -5.53
CA LEU A 552 -30.26 16.63 -6.38
C LEU A 552 -31.75 16.41 -6.07
N LYS A 553 -32.52 16.06 -7.10
CA LYS A 553 -33.96 15.78 -7.07
C LYS A 553 -34.19 14.32 -6.66
N VAL A 554 -34.44 14.08 -5.37
CA VAL A 554 -34.55 12.71 -4.81
C VAL A 554 -36.00 12.30 -4.52
N ALA A 555 -36.35 11.06 -4.88
CA ALA A 555 -37.52 10.35 -4.35
C ALA A 555 -37.08 9.24 -3.39
N MET A 556 -37.85 9.04 -2.31
CA MET A 556 -37.63 7.97 -1.33
C MET A 556 -38.88 7.11 -1.24
N ILE A 557 -38.73 5.83 -1.58
CA ILE A 557 -39.79 4.82 -1.65
C ILE A 557 -39.72 3.96 -0.39
N ASN A 558 -40.82 3.81 0.36
CA ASN A 558 -40.83 3.11 1.64
C ASN A 558 -42.16 2.36 1.88
N ASP A 559 -42.13 1.18 2.48
CA ASP A 559 -43.33 0.34 2.72
C ASP A 559 -44.29 0.93 3.79
N SER A 560 -43.74 1.73 4.69
CA SER A 560 -44.42 2.35 5.84
C SER A 560 -44.87 3.79 5.56
N PRO A 561 -45.93 4.31 6.22
CA PRO A 561 -46.35 5.72 6.09
C PRO A 561 -45.32 6.71 6.68
N PHE A 562 -44.38 6.23 7.52
CA PHE A 562 -43.27 7.03 8.09
C PHE A 562 -41.89 6.37 7.85
N PRO A 563 -40.81 7.18 7.71
CA PRO A 563 -39.42 6.71 7.67
C PRO A 563 -38.94 6.21 9.06
N GLY A 564 -37.64 5.91 9.19
CA GLY A 564 -37.00 5.31 10.36
C GLY A 564 -36.74 3.81 10.24
N GLY A 565 -37.32 3.16 9.23
CA GLY A 565 -37.19 1.74 8.92
C GLY A 565 -37.36 0.80 10.13
N GLU A 566 -36.64 -0.31 10.13
CA GLU A 566 -36.65 -1.24 11.27
C GLU A 566 -36.13 -0.60 12.56
N CYS A 567 -35.10 0.25 12.48
CA CYS A 567 -34.45 0.81 13.67
C CYS A 567 -35.39 1.69 14.51
N LEU A 568 -36.25 2.50 13.88
CA LEU A 568 -37.26 3.27 14.59
C LEU A 568 -38.45 2.40 15.02
N TRP A 569 -39.01 1.57 14.14
CA TRP A 569 -40.33 0.98 14.38
C TRP A 569 -40.30 -0.37 15.10
N ARG A 570 -39.26 -1.19 14.88
CA ARG A 570 -39.22 -2.62 15.22
C ARG A 570 -37.93 -3.08 15.93
N GLY A 571 -36.90 -2.23 16.00
CA GLY A 571 -35.58 -2.56 16.54
C GLY A 571 -35.07 -1.60 17.62
N CYS A 572 -34.18 -0.68 17.24
CA CYS A 572 -33.38 0.15 18.15
C CYS A 572 -34.19 0.95 19.17
N ILE A 573 -35.15 1.75 18.70
CA ILE A 573 -35.89 2.69 19.55
C ILE A 573 -36.91 1.99 20.48
N PRO A 574 -37.73 1.01 20.04
CA PRO A 574 -38.65 0.33 20.95
C PRO A 574 -37.93 -0.53 22.01
N SER A 575 -36.82 -1.19 21.66
CA SER A 575 -36.00 -1.93 22.63
C SER A 575 -35.41 -1.01 23.70
N LYS A 576 -34.80 0.12 23.29
CA LYS A 576 -34.23 1.08 24.24
C LYS A 576 -35.29 1.82 25.07
N ALA A 577 -36.51 2.02 24.55
CA ALA A 577 -37.63 2.55 25.33
C ALA A 577 -38.08 1.59 26.45
N TRP A 578 -38.10 0.27 26.21
CA TRP A 578 -38.32 -0.72 27.27
C TRP A 578 -37.11 -0.86 28.22
N ARG A 579 -35.88 -0.85 27.70
CA ARG A 579 -34.63 -0.91 28.48
C ARG A 579 -34.56 0.22 29.53
N ALA A 580 -34.87 1.45 29.15
CA ALA A 580 -34.88 2.61 30.06
C ALA A 580 -35.86 2.50 31.26
N ALA A 581 -36.86 1.61 31.18
CA ALA A 581 -37.74 1.25 32.29
C ALA A 581 -37.21 0.04 33.08
N ALA A 582 -36.63 -0.96 32.39
CA ALA A 582 -35.96 -2.10 33.00
C ALA A 582 -34.80 -1.68 33.92
N ASP A 583 -33.95 -0.75 33.47
CA ASP A 583 -32.86 -0.19 34.28
C ASP A 583 -33.38 0.53 35.51
N ARG A 584 -34.41 1.38 35.38
CA ARG A 584 -35.04 2.04 36.54
C ARG A 584 -35.64 1.07 37.54
N ILE A 585 -36.10 -0.10 37.11
CA ILE A 585 -36.57 -1.18 37.99
C ILE A 585 -35.37 -1.82 38.69
N ARG A 586 -34.29 -2.12 37.95
CA ARG A 586 -33.06 -2.72 38.48
C ARG A 586 -32.35 -1.81 39.48
N ASP A 587 -32.14 -0.53 39.17
CA ASP A 587 -31.46 0.43 40.05
C ASP A 587 -32.20 0.53 41.40
N ARG A 588 -33.53 0.73 41.37
CA ARG A 588 -34.39 0.78 42.57
C ARG A 588 -34.39 -0.52 43.38
N LEU A 589 -33.94 -1.65 42.85
CA LEU A 589 -33.76 -2.90 43.60
C LEU A 589 -32.37 -3.02 44.26
N HIS A 590 -31.36 -2.26 43.81
CA HIS A 590 -29.97 -2.37 44.24
C HIS A 590 -29.41 -1.13 44.97
N ASP A 591 -30.09 0.03 44.91
CA ASP A 591 -29.70 1.28 45.60
C ASP A 591 -29.52 1.16 47.14
N SER A 592 -29.93 0.06 47.75
CA SER A 592 -29.88 -0.14 49.21
C SER A 592 -28.48 0.00 49.80
N HIS A 593 -27.43 -0.30 49.01
CA HIS A 593 -26.03 -0.10 49.42
C HIS A 593 -25.65 1.38 49.57
N LEU A 594 -26.38 2.30 48.92
CA LEU A 594 -26.22 3.76 49.05
C LEU A 594 -27.02 4.35 50.24
N GLY A 595 -27.63 3.49 51.08
CA GLY A 595 -28.51 3.91 52.18
C GLY A 595 -29.92 4.34 51.75
N ILE A 596 -30.26 4.19 50.46
CA ILE A 596 -31.59 4.49 49.94
C ILE A 596 -32.50 3.29 50.21
N THR A 597 -33.46 3.43 51.13
CA THR A 597 -34.49 2.40 51.38
C THR A 597 -35.54 2.41 50.27
N PRO A 598 -35.61 1.39 49.37
CA PRO A 598 -36.51 1.43 48.24
C PRO A 598 -37.84 0.73 48.53
N GLY A 599 -38.93 1.29 48.00
CA GLY A 599 -40.16 0.53 47.79
C GLY A 599 -39.98 -0.42 46.60
N LYS A 600 -40.62 -1.60 46.62
CA LYS A 600 -40.58 -2.52 45.47
C LYS A 600 -41.17 -1.81 44.23
N PRO A 601 -40.40 -1.63 43.14
CA PRO A 601 -40.93 -1.03 41.92
C PRO A 601 -42.03 -1.90 41.32
N LYS A 602 -43.03 -1.27 40.72
CA LYS A 602 -44.14 -1.94 40.02
C LYS A 602 -44.22 -1.37 38.60
N LEU A 603 -44.14 -2.24 37.61
CA LEU A 603 -44.35 -1.88 36.21
C LEU A 603 -45.84 -1.61 35.93
N ASP A 604 -46.12 -0.56 35.17
CA ASP A 604 -47.41 -0.36 34.48
C ASP A 604 -47.17 -0.56 32.98
N TRP A 605 -47.71 -1.66 32.45
CA TRP A 605 -47.52 -2.05 31.05
C TRP A 605 -48.20 -1.07 30.08
N SER A 606 -49.33 -0.49 30.47
CA SER A 606 -50.07 0.47 29.65
C SER A 606 -49.34 1.80 29.56
N ALA A 607 -48.82 2.29 30.68
CA ALA A 607 -48.00 3.51 30.71
C ALA A 607 -46.66 3.34 29.97
N LEU A 608 -46.03 2.16 30.06
CA LEU A 608 -44.84 1.83 29.28
C LEU A 608 -45.14 1.87 27.77
N GLU A 609 -46.19 1.20 27.32
CA GLU A 609 -46.56 1.12 25.90
C GLU A 609 -47.02 2.47 25.32
N ALA A 610 -47.79 3.25 26.08
CA ALA A 610 -48.15 4.61 25.70
C ALA A 610 -46.90 5.51 25.55
N THR A 611 -45.90 5.32 26.42
CA THR A 611 -44.61 6.04 26.33
C THR A 611 -43.82 5.61 25.09
N ARG A 612 -43.69 4.29 24.85
CA ARG A 612 -43.00 3.74 23.67
C ARG A 612 -43.64 4.26 22.38
N ARG A 613 -44.94 4.07 22.19
CA ARG A 613 -45.68 4.46 20.97
C ARG A 613 -45.55 5.94 20.69
N LYS A 614 -45.74 6.79 21.71
CA LYS A 614 -45.55 8.25 21.60
C LYS A 614 -44.15 8.61 21.08
N VAL A 615 -43.09 7.96 21.56
CA VAL A 615 -41.71 8.22 21.09
C VAL A 615 -41.54 7.83 19.63
N LEU A 616 -42.08 6.68 19.20
CA LEU A 616 -41.96 6.21 17.81
C LEU A 616 -42.71 7.16 16.86
N GLU A 617 -43.99 7.43 17.16
CA GLU A 617 -44.88 8.26 16.35
C GLU A 617 -44.39 9.71 16.26
N THR A 618 -43.91 10.29 17.38
CA THR A 618 -43.32 11.65 17.36
C THR A 618 -42.07 11.70 16.47
N ARG A 619 -41.17 10.70 16.56
CA ARG A 619 -39.95 10.70 15.73
C ARG A 619 -40.24 10.43 14.25
N GLY A 620 -41.18 9.54 13.93
CA GLY A 620 -41.57 9.23 12.56
C GLY A 620 -42.23 10.42 11.85
N ASP A 621 -43.14 11.10 12.53
CA ASP A 621 -43.76 12.35 12.06
C ASP A 621 -42.72 13.47 11.88
N MET A 622 -41.80 13.66 12.83
CA MET A 622 -40.71 14.63 12.71
C MET A 622 -39.78 14.32 11.53
N ALA A 623 -39.41 13.06 11.32
CA ALA A 623 -38.57 12.65 10.20
C ALA A 623 -39.28 12.87 8.85
N LEU A 624 -40.54 12.41 8.70
CA LEU A 624 -41.34 12.63 7.50
C LEU A 624 -41.54 14.13 7.17
N LYS A 625 -41.71 14.97 8.20
CA LYS A 625 -41.78 16.44 8.05
C LYS A 625 -40.43 17.05 7.66
N THR A 626 -39.32 16.50 8.15
CA THR A 626 -37.97 16.92 7.77
C THR A 626 -37.71 16.59 6.30
N ASP A 627 -38.02 15.36 5.87
CA ASP A 627 -37.77 14.88 4.51
C ASP A 627 -38.59 15.67 3.47
N LYS A 628 -39.89 15.86 3.74
CA LYS A 628 -40.76 16.71 2.91
C LYS A 628 -40.34 18.18 2.98
N GLY A 629 -39.79 18.64 4.10
CA GLY A 629 -39.28 20.00 4.30
C GLY A 629 -38.03 20.32 3.48
N VAL A 630 -37.10 19.35 3.34
CA VAL A 630 -35.94 19.47 2.43
C VAL A 630 -36.28 19.18 0.97
N LYS A 631 -37.51 18.72 0.68
CA LYS A 631 -38.09 18.40 -0.65
C LYS A 631 -37.82 16.99 -1.20
N ILE A 632 -37.49 16.00 -0.37
CA ILE A 632 -37.52 14.58 -0.79
C ILE A 632 -38.97 14.21 -1.13
N ARG A 633 -39.22 13.62 -2.33
CA ARG A 633 -40.52 13.00 -2.63
C ARG A 633 -40.62 11.68 -1.88
N TYR A 634 -41.16 11.73 -0.66
CA TYR A 634 -41.55 10.54 0.07
C TYR A 634 -42.77 9.89 -0.60
N VAL A 635 -42.64 8.63 -1.05
CA VAL A 635 -43.74 7.81 -1.56
C VAL A 635 -43.88 6.56 -0.71
N GLN A 636 -45.09 6.29 -0.21
CA GLN A 636 -45.38 5.00 0.40
C GLN A 636 -45.67 3.97 -0.70
N GLY A 637 -44.97 2.83 -0.66
CA GLY A 637 -45.13 1.73 -1.61
C GLY A 637 -43.88 0.84 -1.70
N PHE A 638 -43.96 -0.22 -2.49
CA PHE A 638 -42.87 -1.16 -2.73
C PHE A 638 -42.22 -0.88 -4.10
N GLY A 639 -40.92 -0.61 -4.11
CA GLY A 639 -40.16 -0.45 -5.35
C GLY A 639 -39.87 -1.78 -6.02
N ARG A 640 -40.13 -1.88 -7.33
CA ARG A 640 -39.77 -3.03 -8.18
C ARG A 640 -39.04 -2.52 -9.42
N PHE A 641 -37.88 -3.05 -9.76
CA PHE A 641 -37.20 -2.66 -11.00
C PHE A 641 -37.96 -3.18 -12.23
N VAL A 642 -38.04 -2.34 -13.26
CA VAL A 642 -38.59 -2.68 -14.59
C VAL A 642 -37.45 -2.92 -15.56
N ASP A 643 -36.41 -2.08 -15.46
CA ASP A 643 -35.11 -2.14 -16.11
C ASP A 643 -34.07 -1.47 -15.18
N ASP A 644 -32.90 -1.08 -15.68
CA ASP A 644 -31.83 -0.45 -14.89
C ASP A 644 -32.01 1.07 -14.67
N HIS A 645 -33.05 1.70 -15.23
CA HIS A 645 -33.35 3.13 -15.08
C HIS A 645 -34.81 3.44 -14.70
N THR A 646 -35.68 2.42 -14.60
CA THR A 646 -37.11 2.56 -14.33
C THR A 646 -37.54 1.71 -13.12
N LEU A 647 -38.16 2.34 -12.13
CA LEU A 647 -38.74 1.71 -10.95
C LEU A 647 -40.28 1.81 -10.99
N PHE A 648 -40.98 0.69 -10.88
CA PHE A 648 -42.40 0.66 -10.58
C PHE A 648 -42.63 0.76 -9.07
N VAL A 649 -43.48 1.68 -8.63
CA VAL A 649 -43.79 1.91 -7.21
C VAL A 649 -45.17 1.36 -6.90
N ASP A 650 -45.21 0.15 -6.35
CA ASP A 650 -46.43 -0.58 -6.00
C ASP A 650 -47.05 -0.05 -4.69
N THR A 651 -48.10 0.73 -4.83
CA THR A 651 -48.89 1.32 -3.73
C THR A 651 -50.03 0.42 -3.24
N SER A 652 -50.24 -0.76 -3.86
CA SER A 652 -51.39 -1.64 -3.57
C SER A 652 -51.46 -2.16 -2.14
N GLY A 653 -50.30 -2.22 -1.45
CA GLY A 653 -50.17 -2.66 -0.07
C GLY A 653 -50.15 -1.56 0.99
N ASN A 654 -50.41 -0.30 0.60
CA ASN A 654 -50.28 0.84 1.52
C ASN A 654 -51.29 0.80 2.68
N GLN A 655 -50.81 1.16 3.88
CA GLN A 655 -51.60 1.20 5.12
C GLN A 655 -51.16 2.34 6.04
N ASP A 656 -52.09 2.83 6.87
CA ASP A 656 -51.84 3.94 7.81
C ASP A 656 -51.16 3.54 9.13
N ASP A 657 -51.06 2.24 9.45
CA ASP A 657 -50.34 1.76 10.65
C ASP A 657 -48.83 1.58 10.36
N PRO A 658 -47.93 2.32 11.04
CA PRO A 658 -46.49 2.10 10.93
C PRO A 658 -45.95 0.98 11.83
N HIS A 659 -46.72 0.53 12.83
CA HIS A 659 -46.23 -0.46 13.82
C HIS A 659 -46.16 -1.86 13.22
N THR A 660 -47.07 -2.22 12.32
CA THR A 660 -46.99 -3.44 11.49
C THR A 660 -46.19 -3.22 10.19
N ARG A 661 -45.83 -4.30 9.50
CA ARG A 661 -45.28 -4.23 8.13
C ARG A 661 -46.41 -4.38 7.13
N ALA A 662 -46.37 -3.58 6.06
CA ALA A 662 -47.26 -3.72 4.92
C ALA A 662 -47.00 -5.03 4.15
N THR A 663 -47.96 -5.46 3.32
CA THR A 663 -47.81 -6.60 2.40
C THR A 663 -48.32 -6.22 1.01
N THR A 664 -47.64 -6.66 -0.04
CA THR A 664 -48.06 -6.41 -1.44
C THR A 664 -49.32 -7.19 -1.76
N ALA A 665 -50.26 -6.59 -2.51
CA ALA A 665 -51.45 -7.30 -2.98
C ALA A 665 -51.15 -8.23 -4.18
N ASP A 666 -52.05 -9.20 -4.44
CA ASP A 666 -51.98 -10.09 -5.61
C ASP A 666 -52.01 -9.35 -6.96
N GLN A 667 -52.55 -8.12 -6.98
CA GLN A 667 -52.63 -7.25 -8.15
C GLN A 667 -51.92 -5.93 -7.85
N PRO A 668 -50.65 -5.75 -8.27
CA PRO A 668 -49.90 -4.53 -8.03
C PRO A 668 -50.53 -3.31 -8.72
N GLN A 669 -50.50 -2.16 -8.06
CA GLN A 669 -51.09 -0.90 -8.54
C GLN A 669 -50.17 0.27 -8.17
N GLY A 670 -49.83 1.13 -9.13
CA GLY A 670 -48.74 2.08 -8.92
C GLY A 670 -48.41 2.94 -10.14
N GLU A 671 -47.30 3.66 -10.03
CA GLU A 671 -46.71 4.49 -11.08
C GLU A 671 -45.29 3.99 -11.42
N ASN A 672 -44.83 4.19 -12.66
CA ASN A 672 -43.42 4.10 -13.00
C ASN A 672 -42.75 5.46 -12.72
N ILE A 673 -41.53 5.44 -12.20
CA ILE A 673 -40.64 6.60 -12.14
C ILE A 673 -39.29 6.26 -12.78
N THR A 674 -38.75 7.18 -13.58
CA THR A 674 -37.42 7.08 -14.19
C THR A 674 -36.37 7.74 -13.30
N PHE A 675 -35.14 7.21 -13.30
CA PHE A 675 -34.07 7.68 -12.42
C PHE A 675 -32.69 7.67 -13.06
N GLY A 676 -31.84 8.63 -12.66
CA GLY A 676 -30.41 8.62 -13.02
C GLY A 676 -29.62 7.58 -12.22
N CYS A 677 -29.72 7.61 -10.89
CA CYS A 677 -29.16 6.61 -9.98
C CYS A 677 -30.22 5.97 -9.08
N ALA A 678 -29.94 4.78 -8.56
CA ALA A 678 -30.75 4.12 -7.54
C ALA A 678 -29.92 3.72 -6.31
N VAL A 679 -30.50 3.80 -5.11
CA VAL A 679 -29.87 3.40 -3.85
C VAL A 679 -30.79 2.42 -3.12
N ILE A 680 -30.38 1.15 -3.03
CA ILE A 680 -31.15 0.08 -2.39
C ILE A 680 -30.81 0.04 -0.90
N ALA A 681 -31.79 0.34 -0.05
CA ALA A 681 -31.66 0.52 1.39
C ALA A 681 -32.74 -0.24 2.19
N THR A 682 -33.24 -1.35 1.62
CA THR A 682 -34.41 -2.11 2.12
C THR A 682 -34.20 -2.82 3.46
N GLY A 683 -32.96 -2.95 3.92
CA GLY A 683 -32.63 -3.56 5.21
C GLY A 683 -32.82 -5.09 5.24
N ALA A 684 -33.06 -5.63 6.44
CA ALA A 684 -33.17 -7.07 6.65
C ALA A 684 -34.19 -7.42 7.76
N PRO A 685 -35.34 -8.04 7.46
CA PRO A 685 -36.26 -8.52 8.49
C PRO A 685 -35.66 -9.64 9.38
N PRO A 686 -36.28 -9.94 10.54
CA PRO A 686 -35.86 -11.03 11.42
C PRO A 686 -35.85 -12.39 10.70
N PHE A 687 -34.76 -13.14 10.85
CA PHE A 687 -34.63 -14.48 10.31
C PHE A 687 -35.14 -15.54 11.31
N VAL A 688 -36.06 -16.39 10.85
CA VAL A 688 -36.56 -17.55 11.61
C VAL A 688 -36.00 -18.84 10.98
N PRO A 689 -35.13 -19.60 11.68
CA PRO A 689 -34.60 -20.86 11.17
C PRO A 689 -35.68 -21.95 11.06
N PRO A 690 -35.47 -22.98 10.21
CA PRO A 690 -36.45 -24.04 9.94
C PRO A 690 -36.57 -25.07 11.07
N ILE A 691 -36.88 -24.59 12.28
CA ILE A 691 -37.21 -25.41 13.45
C ILE A 691 -38.69 -25.81 13.35
N PRO A 692 -39.05 -27.11 13.47
CA PRO A 692 -40.44 -27.55 13.39
C PRO A 692 -41.36 -26.82 14.39
N GLY A 693 -42.44 -26.22 13.90
CA GLY A 693 -43.38 -25.44 14.72
C GLY A 693 -42.95 -24.01 15.03
N ALA A 694 -41.82 -23.52 14.50
CA ALA A 694 -41.40 -22.13 14.69
C ALA A 694 -42.17 -21.19 13.77
N VAL A 695 -42.19 -21.46 12.46
CA VAL A 695 -42.88 -20.63 11.45
C VAL A 695 -44.40 -20.70 11.63
N GLU A 696 -44.92 -21.90 11.88
CA GLU A 696 -46.34 -22.13 12.19
C GLU A 696 -46.76 -21.47 13.52
N GLY A 697 -45.80 -21.13 14.38
CA GLY A 697 -46.00 -20.45 15.64
C GLY A 697 -46.06 -18.92 15.56
N LEU A 698 -45.75 -18.32 14.40
CA LEU A 698 -45.73 -16.85 14.17
C LEU A 698 -47.11 -16.24 13.90
N VAL A 699 -48.12 -17.07 13.62
CA VAL A 699 -49.49 -16.62 13.30
C VAL A 699 -50.15 -15.90 14.50
N GLU A 700 -51.22 -15.14 14.27
CA GLU A 700 -51.97 -14.49 15.34
C GLU A 700 -52.50 -15.52 16.37
N GLY A 701 -52.31 -15.24 17.66
CA GLY A 701 -52.58 -16.20 18.75
C GLY A 701 -51.59 -17.38 18.85
N GLY A 702 -50.57 -17.39 17.98
CA GLY A 702 -49.42 -18.27 18.02
C GLY A 702 -48.52 -18.04 19.24
N GLY A 703 -47.51 -18.88 19.38
CA GLY A 703 -46.61 -18.90 20.54
C GLY A 703 -45.24 -18.26 20.31
N VAL A 704 -44.93 -17.87 19.07
CA VAL A 704 -43.58 -17.47 18.65
C VAL A 704 -43.60 -16.02 18.17
N LEU A 705 -42.64 -15.24 18.66
CA LEU A 705 -42.50 -13.80 18.43
C LEU A 705 -41.14 -13.50 17.79
N THR A 706 -41.04 -12.38 17.08
CA THR A 706 -39.80 -11.84 16.50
C THR A 706 -39.61 -10.39 16.95
N SER A 707 -38.56 -9.72 16.48
CA SER A 707 -38.43 -8.26 16.59
C SER A 707 -39.58 -7.49 15.92
N ASP A 708 -40.39 -8.10 15.04
CA ASP A 708 -41.56 -7.44 14.46
C ASP A 708 -42.80 -7.53 15.37
N THR A 709 -42.99 -8.65 16.06
CA THR A 709 -44.25 -8.97 16.77
C THR A 709 -44.19 -8.87 18.29
N VAL A 710 -43.00 -8.83 18.91
CA VAL A 710 -42.86 -8.73 20.38
C VAL A 710 -43.55 -7.47 20.95
N TRP A 711 -43.59 -6.38 20.19
CA TRP A 711 -44.23 -5.10 20.55
C TRP A 711 -45.77 -5.14 20.60
N GLN A 712 -46.39 -6.28 20.28
CA GLN A 712 -47.84 -6.49 20.29
C GLN A 712 -48.33 -7.16 21.58
N LEU A 713 -47.42 -7.51 22.51
CA LEU A 713 -47.74 -8.11 23.80
C LEU A 713 -48.66 -7.20 24.64
N GLN A 714 -49.85 -7.72 24.96
CA GLN A 714 -50.87 -7.00 25.74
C GLN A 714 -50.56 -6.92 27.25
N GLN A 715 -49.66 -7.78 27.73
CA GLN A 715 -49.18 -7.82 29.11
C GLN A 715 -47.81 -8.50 29.18
N GLN A 716 -47.07 -8.26 30.26
CA GLN A 716 -45.82 -8.95 30.55
C GLN A 716 -46.03 -10.48 30.69
N PRO A 717 -45.20 -11.33 30.05
CA PRO A 717 -45.19 -12.77 30.28
C PRO A 717 -44.58 -13.13 31.65
N LYS A 718 -45.00 -14.26 32.23
CA LYS A 718 -44.42 -14.82 33.47
C LYS A 718 -43.24 -15.73 33.16
N LYS A 719 -43.29 -16.43 32.03
CA LYS A 719 -42.23 -17.33 31.54
C LYS A 719 -41.97 -17.13 30.05
N LEU A 720 -40.70 -17.10 29.68
CA LEU A 720 -40.23 -16.80 28.32
C LEU A 720 -39.06 -17.71 27.95
N VAL A 721 -39.03 -18.20 26.70
CA VAL A 721 -37.79 -18.68 26.08
C VAL A 721 -37.34 -17.66 25.06
N VAL A 722 -36.03 -17.40 24.98
CA VAL A 722 -35.41 -16.68 23.86
C VAL A 722 -34.51 -17.66 23.12
N ILE A 723 -34.64 -17.75 21.80
CA ILE A 723 -33.77 -18.57 20.94
C ILE A 723 -32.85 -17.62 20.18
N GLY A 724 -31.53 -17.83 20.29
CA GLY A 724 -30.50 -16.92 19.80
C GLY A 724 -29.96 -15.99 20.90
N GLY A 725 -28.64 -15.97 21.04
CA GLY A 725 -27.83 -15.16 21.95
C GLY A 725 -26.95 -14.14 21.23
N GLY A 726 -27.37 -13.66 20.06
CA GLY A 726 -26.91 -12.38 19.50
C GLY A 726 -27.54 -11.19 20.23
N ALA A 727 -27.10 -9.97 19.92
CA ALA A 727 -27.49 -8.73 20.60
C ALA A 727 -29.00 -8.61 20.92
N ILE A 728 -29.86 -8.78 19.92
CA ILE A 728 -31.34 -8.68 20.06
C ILE A 728 -31.88 -9.68 21.10
N GLY A 729 -31.40 -10.92 21.07
CA GLY A 729 -31.87 -11.97 21.99
C GLY A 729 -31.50 -11.69 23.43
N LEU A 730 -30.27 -11.19 23.67
CA LEU A 730 -29.79 -10.85 25.00
C LEU A 730 -30.45 -9.60 25.58
N GLU A 731 -30.64 -8.55 24.76
CA GLU A 731 -31.40 -7.36 25.17
C GLU A 731 -32.83 -7.73 25.59
N MET A 732 -33.54 -8.52 24.76
CA MET A 732 -34.89 -8.98 25.09
C MET A 732 -34.89 -9.84 26.37
N ALA A 733 -33.92 -10.76 26.52
CA ALA A 733 -33.82 -11.62 27.68
C ALA A 733 -33.66 -10.83 28.99
N GLN A 734 -32.75 -9.83 29.01
CA GLN A 734 -32.56 -9.00 30.20
C GLN A 734 -33.71 -8.02 30.45
N ILE A 735 -34.32 -7.43 29.41
CA ILE A 735 -35.49 -6.55 29.57
C ILE A 735 -36.64 -7.30 30.27
N PHE A 736 -36.96 -8.52 29.83
CA PHE A 736 -37.99 -9.32 30.47
C PHE A 736 -37.58 -9.84 31.87
N GLN A 737 -36.32 -10.23 32.08
CA GLN A 737 -35.79 -10.60 33.42
C GLN A 737 -35.86 -9.43 34.41
N ASP A 738 -35.52 -8.21 33.99
CA ASP A 738 -35.56 -7.00 34.83
C ASP A 738 -37.01 -6.60 35.14
N PHE A 739 -37.95 -6.79 34.20
CA PHE A 739 -39.39 -6.71 34.50
C PHE A 739 -39.89 -7.83 35.44
N GLY A 740 -39.13 -8.91 35.65
CA GLY A 740 -39.44 -10.00 36.59
C GLY A 740 -40.02 -11.27 35.96
N THR A 741 -39.93 -11.43 34.63
CA THR A 741 -40.24 -12.67 33.91
C THR A 741 -39.14 -13.71 34.16
N GLN A 742 -39.49 -15.00 34.28
CA GLN A 742 -38.48 -16.08 34.21
C GLN A 742 -38.10 -16.34 32.76
N VAL A 743 -36.84 -16.19 32.42
CA VAL A 743 -36.30 -16.30 31.06
C VAL A 743 -35.30 -17.44 30.95
N THR A 744 -35.39 -18.23 29.88
CA THR A 744 -34.34 -19.16 29.47
C THR A 744 -33.87 -18.81 28.06
N LEU A 745 -32.60 -18.48 27.91
CA LEU A 745 -31.98 -18.22 26.60
C LEU A 745 -31.30 -19.49 26.08
N LEU A 746 -31.52 -19.79 24.81
CA LEU A 746 -31.08 -20.98 24.10
C LEU A 746 -30.25 -20.56 22.87
N GLU A 747 -28.93 -20.74 22.93
CA GLU A 747 -28.00 -20.49 21.83
C GLU A 747 -27.42 -21.81 21.29
N ALA A 748 -27.39 -21.98 19.98
CA ALA A 748 -26.91 -23.18 19.30
C ALA A 748 -25.38 -23.18 19.10
N GLN A 749 -24.76 -22.00 19.05
CA GLN A 749 -23.30 -21.83 19.05
C GLN A 749 -22.69 -22.08 20.43
N GLU A 750 -21.38 -22.29 20.50
CA GLU A 750 -20.63 -22.51 21.75
C GLU A 750 -20.71 -21.29 22.71
N ARG A 751 -20.80 -20.08 22.17
CA ARG A 751 -20.84 -18.80 22.89
C ARG A 751 -21.93 -17.87 22.37
N ILE A 752 -22.41 -16.99 23.25
CA ILE A 752 -23.19 -15.80 22.89
C ILE A 752 -22.30 -14.75 22.20
N LEU A 753 -22.92 -13.75 21.55
CA LEU A 753 -22.26 -12.61 20.91
C LEU A 753 -21.02 -13.00 20.07
N ALA A 754 -21.24 -13.65 18.93
CA ALA A 754 -20.17 -14.05 18.02
C ALA A 754 -19.31 -12.85 17.55
N GLU A 755 -19.93 -11.68 17.46
CA GLU A 755 -19.36 -10.40 17.03
C GLU A 755 -18.37 -9.77 18.02
N VAL A 756 -18.45 -10.05 19.33
CA VAL A 756 -17.54 -9.48 20.34
C VAL A 756 -16.39 -10.43 20.70
N GLU A 757 -15.34 -9.87 21.34
CA GLU A 757 -14.21 -10.63 21.87
C GLU A 757 -14.66 -11.80 22.78
N PRO A 758 -14.11 -13.03 22.63
CA PRO A 758 -14.54 -14.20 23.40
C PRO A 758 -14.47 -14.04 24.92
N GLU A 759 -13.54 -13.24 25.45
CA GLU A 759 -13.44 -12.98 26.89
C GLU A 759 -14.57 -12.09 27.43
N ILE A 760 -15.10 -11.18 26.61
CA ILE A 760 -16.27 -10.35 26.93
C ILE A 760 -17.53 -11.21 26.93
N ALA A 761 -17.76 -11.98 25.86
CA ALA A 761 -18.88 -12.91 25.77
C ALA A 761 -18.90 -13.90 26.94
N LYS A 762 -17.74 -14.43 27.34
CA LYS A 762 -17.61 -15.36 28.47
C LYS A 762 -17.90 -14.71 29.83
N HIS A 763 -17.37 -13.50 30.08
CA HIS A 763 -17.61 -12.78 31.33
C HIS A 763 -19.09 -12.41 31.47
N LEU A 764 -19.70 -11.86 30.41
CA LEU A 764 -21.13 -11.58 30.36
C LEU A 764 -21.97 -12.85 30.61
N THR A 765 -21.63 -13.97 29.96
CA THR A 765 -22.32 -15.27 30.20
C THR A 765 -22.32 -15.69 31.67
N GLY A 766 -21.26 -15.37 32.43
CA GLY A 766 -21.24 -15.58 33.88
C GLY A 766 -22.29 -14.73 34.59
N VAL A 767 -22.20 -13.40 34.43
CA VAL A 767 -23.10 -12.42 35.07
C VAL A 767 -24.59 -12.66 34.74
N LEU A 768 -24.90 -13.14 33.54
CA LEU A 768 -26.26 -13.47 33.12
C LEU A 768 -26.84 -14.73 33.78
N ASN A 769 -26.00 -15.65 34.28
CA ASN A 769 -26.43 -16.85 34.99
C ASN A 769 -26.44 -16.66 36.53
N ASP A 770 -25.90 -15.57 37.05
CA ASP A 770 -25.94 -15.24 38.48
C ASP A 770 -27.32 -14.69 38.93
N ASP A 771 -28.17 -14.19 38.02
CA ASP A 771 -29.56 -13.82 38.35
C ASP A 771 -30.51 -15.04 38.27
N PRO A 772 -31.24 -15.38 39.35
CA PRO A 772 -32.09 -16.58 39.40
C PRO A 772 -33.29 -16.57 38.42
N ARG A 773 -33.57 -15.44 37.74
CA ARG A 773 -34.63 -15.32 36.74
C ARG A 773 -34.15 -15.56 35.31
N LEU A 774 -32.83 -15.54 35.06
CA LEU A 774 -32.26 -15.80 33.74
C LEU A 774 -31.40 -17.08 33.78
N THR A 775 -31.37 -17.80 32.66
CA THR A 775 -30.45 -18.94 32.48
C THR A 775 -30.07 -19.00 31.02
N VAL A 776 -28.78 -19.08 30.74
CA VAL A 776 -28.21 -19.11 29.38
C VAL A 776 -27.64 -20.50 29.13
N HIS A 777 -28.21 -21.22 28.16
CA HIS A 777 -27.65 -22.47 27.65
C HIS A 777 -27.08 -22.24 26.25
N THR A 778 -25.80 -22.52 26.07
CA THR A 778 -25.12 -22.53 24.75
C THR A 778 -24.97 -23.97 24.24
N SER A 779 -24.55 -24.13 22.98
CA SER A 779 -24.41 -25.42 22.29
C SER A 779 -25.70 -26.27 22.20
N VAL A 780 -26.89 -25.65 22.25
CA VAL A 780 -28.16 -26.40 22.31
C VAL A 780 -28.75 -26.72 20.93
N GLN A 781 -29.29 -27.93 20.77
CA GLN A 781 -30.04 -28.33 19.58
C GLN A 781 -31.54 -28.22 19.84
N ILE A 782 -32.21 -27.18 19.33
CA ILE A 782 -33.67 -27.06 19.39
C ILE A 782 -34.32 -28.07 18.44
N GLU A 783 -35.17 -28.94 18.97
CA GLU A 783 -35.83 -30.02 18.20
C GLU A 783 -37.19 -29.63 17.65
N LYS A 784 -38.01 -28.95 18.48
CA LYS A 784 -39.40 -28.59 18.15
C LYS A 784 -39.97 -27.52 19.07
N ILE A 785 -40.76 -26.61 18.49
CA ILE A 785 -41.67 -25.71 19.19
C ILE A 785 -43.11 -26.21 18.98
N SER A 786 -43.99 -26.03 19.97
CA SER A 786 -45.40 -26.41 19.86
C SER A 786 -46.26 -25.74 20.93
N GLY A 787 -47.53 -25.44 20.62
CA GLY A 787 -48.47 -24.83 21.57
C GLY A 787 -49.14 -23.58 20.99
N LYS A 788 -49.58 -22.68 21.87
CA LYS A 788 -50.17 -21.36 21.56
C LYS A 788 -49.72 -20.34 22.60
N ALA A 789 -50.01 -19.05 22.39
CA ALA A 789 -49.83 -17.99 23.37
C ALA A 789 -50.28 -18.42 24.79
N GLY A 790 -49.42 -18.22 25.79
CA GLY A 790 -49.65 -18.60 27.19
C GLY A 790 -49.45 -20.10 27.52
N ALA A 791 -49.12 -20.94 26.53
CA ALA A 791 -48.97 -22.39 26.71
C ALA A 791 -48.04 -23.03 25.66
N VAL A 792 -46.84 -22.49 25.48
CA VAL A 792 -45.83 -22.99 24.53
C VAL A 792 -44.92 -24.02 25.20
N SER A 793 -44.54 -25.05 24.45
CA SER A 793 -43.62 -26.11 24.84
C SER A 793 -42.46 -26.17 23.85
N VAL A 794 -41.24 -25.92 24.34
CA VAL A 794 -39.98 -26.01 23.58
C VAL A 794 -39.27 -27.29 23.95
N LYS A 795 -38.83 -28.06 22.95
CA LYS A 795 -37.95 -29.23 23.10
C LYS A 795 -36.57 -28.92 22.54
N TYR A 796 -35.53 -29.29 23.28
CA TYR A 796 -34.14 -29.14 22.87
C TYR A 796 -33.25 -30.20 23.52
N LYS A 797 -32.05 -30.41 22.99
CA LYS A 797 -30.94 -31.09 23.68
C LYS A 797 -29.92 -30.08 24.17
N ASP A 798 -29.35 -30.31 25.35
CA ASP A 798 -28.19 -29.56 25.86
C ASP A 798 -26.87 -30.01 25.20
N SER A 799 -25.75 -29.43 25.65
CA SER A 799 -24.38 -29.76 25.23
C SER A 799 -24.00 -31.24 25.40
N ASP A 800 -24.63 -31.92 26.35
CA ASP A 800 -24.37 -33.33 26.67
C ASP A 800 -25.27 -34.26 25.84
N GLY A 801 -26.08 -33.70 24.94
CA GLY A 801 -27.06 -34.42 24.12
C GLY A 801 -28.32 -34.86 24.88
N LYS A 802 -28.51 -34.40 26.12
CA LYS A 802 -29.65 -34.79 26.97
C LYS A 802 -30.88 -33.95 26.60
N ALA A 803 -31.99 -34.63 26.35
CA ALA A 803 -33.24 -34.00 25.94
C ALA A 803 -33.99 -33.35 27.11
N HIS A 804 -34.44 -32.11 26.88
CA HIS A 804 -35.21 -31.29 27.81
C HIS A 804 -36.56 -30.87 27.21
N THR A 805 -37.48 -30.41 28.06
CA THR A 805 -38.73 -29.79 27.60
C THR A 805 -39.16 -28.70 28.59
N ILE A 806 -39.21 -27.45 28.13
CA ILE A 806 -39.62 -26.30 28.95
C ILE A 806 -41.01 -25.82 28.48
N LYS A 807 -41.86 -25.45 29.45
CA LYS A 807 -43.16 -24.80 29.20
C LYS A 807 -43.12 -23.33 29.60
N VAL A 808 -43.48 -22.46 28.66
CA VAL A 808 -43.42 -21.00 28.77
C VAL A 808 -44.67 -20.34 28.16
N ASP A 809 -44.85 -19.04 28.39
CA ASP A 809 -45.98 -18.30 27.82
C ASP A 809 -45.73 -17.97 26.35
N TYR A 810 -44.49 -17.62 25.99
CA TYR A 810 -44.06 -17.28 24.62
C TYR A 810 -42.60 -17.71 24.36
N VAL A 811 -42.23 -17.74 23.08
CA VAL A 811 -40.86 -17.86 22.57
C VAL A 811 -40.51 -16.62 21.75
N ILE A 812 -39.36 -15.99 21.96
CA ILE A 812 -38.82 -14.95 21.07
C ILE A 812 -37.69 -15.53 20.22
N MET A 813 -37.74 -15.30 18.92
CA MET A 813 -36.68 -15.63 17.95
C MET A 813 -35.74 -14.43 17.81
N GLY A 814 -34.63 -14.45 18.55
CA GLY A 814 -33.48 -13.55 18.42
C GLY A 814 -32.41 -14.09 17.46
N THR A 815 -32.80 -14.90 16.48
CA THR A 815 -31.92 -15.70 15.60
C THR A 815 -31.30 -14.93 14.41
N GLY A 816 -31.06 -13.63 14.60
CA GLY A 816 -30.50 -12.74 13.58
C GLY A 816 -31.50 -12.19 12.58
N LYS A 817 -30.98 -11.53 11.53
CA LYS A 817 -31.74 -10.90 10.44
C LYS A 817 -31.26 -11.45 9.08
N ARG A 818 -32.07 -11.33 8.03
CA ARG A 818 -31.69 -11.68 6.65
C ARG A 818 -32.43 -10.79 5.65
N PRO A 819 -31.77 -10.20 4.64
CA PRO A 819 -32.47 -9.44 3.62
C PRO A 819 -33.43 -10.31 2.80
N VAL A 820 -34.51 -9.68 2.34
CA VAL A 820 -35.44 -10.24 1.37
C VAL A 820 -35.26 -9.42 0.10
N LEU A 821 -34.83 -10.08 -0.98
CA LEU A 821 -34.63 -9.47 -2.29
C LEU A 821 -35.78 -9.80 -3.26
N ASP A 822 -36.64 -10.75 -2.89
CA ASP A 822 -37.80 -11.16 -3.67
C ASP A 822 -38.77 -9.99 -3.84
N GLY A 823 -39.23 -9.76 -5.08
CA GLY A 823 -40.11 -8.66 -5.44
C GLY A 823 -39.42 -7.33 -5.76
N LEU A 824 -38.11 -7.19 -5.54
CA LEU A 824 -37.32 -6.05 -6.07
C LEU A 824 -37.02 -6.20 -7.57
N ASP A 825 -37.08 -7.41 -8.12
CA ASP A 825 -36.84 -7.72 -9.54
C ASP A 825 -35.43 -7.29 -10.03
N LEU A 826 -34.42 -7.50 -9.17
CA LEU A 826 -33.01 -7.11 -9.37
C LEU A 826 -32.39 -7.66 -10.67
N ASP A 827 -32.90 -8.77 -11.18
CA ASP A 827 -32.46 -9.40 -12.42
C ASP A 827 -32.72 -8.51 -13.65
N LYS A 828 -33.81 -7.74 -13.66
CA LYS A 828 -34.13 -6.79 -14.73
C LYS A 828 -33.21 -5.57 -14.74
N ALA A 829 -32.76 -5.15 -13.56
CA ALA A 829 -31.78 -4.09 -13.39
C ALA A 829 -30.33 -4.57 -13.58
N GLY A 830 -30.08 -5.89 -13.72
CA GLY A 830 -28.72 -6.45 -13.83
C GLY A 830 -27.92 -6.46 -12.50
N VAL A 831 -28.59 -6.30 -11.35
CA VAL A 831 -27.95 -6.21 -10.04
C VAL A 831 -27.66 -7.60 -9.47
N ALA A 832 -26.38 -7.91 -9.30
CA ALA A 832 -25.92 -9.21 -8.81
C ALA A 832 -26.13 -9.36 -7.30
N SER A 833 -26.69 -10.51 -6.90
CA SER A 833 -26.86 -10.92 -5.51
C SER A 833 -26.25 -12.30 -5.24
N GLU A 834 -25.89 -12.57 -3.99
CA GLU A 834 -25.41 -13.86 -3.52
C GLU A 834 -25.97 -14.14 -2.12
N ARG A 835 -26.43 -15.36 -1.81
CA ARG A 835 -26.87 -15.78 -0.46
C ARG A 835 -27.88 -14.83 0.22
N SER A 836 -28.76 -14.21 -0.55
CA SER A 836 -29.73 -13.20 -0.09
C SER A 836 -29.10 -11.89 0.43
N ILE A 837 -27.90 -11.51 -0.04
CA ILE A 837 -27.36 -10.15 0.06
C ILE A 837 -27.06 -9.58 -1.34
N ILE A 838 -27.11 -8.27 -1.48
CA ILE A 838 -26.59 -7.56 -2.65
C ILE A 838 -25.08 -7.38 -2.45
N ARG A 839 -24.26 -7.66 -3.49
CA ARG A 839 -22.83 -7.38 -3.43
C ARG A 839 -22.59 -5.90 -3.73
N ALA A 840 -21.95 -5.19 -2.79
CA ALA A 840 -21.49 -3.82 -2.96
C ALA A 840 -20.00 -3.67 -2.68
N ASP A 841 -19.35 -2.68 -3.29
CA ASP A 841 -17.94 -2.33 -3.05
C ASP A 841 -17.76 -1.36 -1.85
N ALA A 842 -16.53 -0.94 -1.58
CA ALA A 842 -16.21 0.03 -0.53
C ALA A 842 -16.74 1.46 -0.82
N ARG A 843 -17.32 1.71 -2.01
CA ARG A 843 -18.04 2.93 -2.40
C ARG A 843 -19.56 2.70 -2.47
N CYS A 844 -20.04 1.58 -1.94
CA CYS A 844 -21.42 1.14 -1.93
C CYS A 844 -22.05 0.90 -3.32
N ARG A 845 -21.25 0.80 -4.39
CA ARG A 845 -21.70 0.48 -5.77
C ARG A 845 -21.96 -1.01 -5.95
N THR A 846 -22.99 -1.37 -6.69
CA THR A 846 -23.30 -2.77 -7.04
C THR A 846 -22.55 -3.22 -8.31
N SER A 847 -22.96 -4.33 -8.93
CA SER A 847 -22.49 -4.71 -10.28
C SER A 847 -22.87 -3.72 -11.39
N VAL A 848 -23.80 -2.80 -11.11
CA VAL A 848 -24.32 -1.80 -12.03
C VAL A 848 -23.83 -0.42 -11.58
N PRO A 849 -23.05 0.35 -12.38
CA PRO A 849 -22.31 1.51 -11.89
C PRO A 849 -23.14 2.63 -11.25
N HIS A 850 -24.40 2.81 -11.68
CA HIS A 850 -25.33 3.82 -11.19
C HIS A 850 -26.34 3.29 -10.15
N ILE A 851 -26.25 2.01 -9.77
CA ILE A 851 -27.07 1.40 -8.72
C ILE A 851 -26.20 1.03 -7.52
N PHE A 852 -26.60 1.53 -6.36
CA PHE A 852 -25.90 1.42 -5.07
C PHE A 852 -26.71 0.55 -4.10
N ALA A 853 -26.05 -0.02 -3.09
CA ALA A 853 -26.72 -0.76 -2.03
C ALA A 853 -26.06 -0.51 -0.65
N ILE A 854 -26.88 -0.31 0.38
CA ILE A 854 -26.45 0.18 1.69
C ILE A 854 -27.25 -0.42 2.86
N GLY A 855 -26.63 -0.50 4.04
CA GLY A 855 -27.21 -1.09 5.24
C GLY A 855 -27.38 -2.60 5.13
N ASP A 856 -28.27 -3.16 5.96
CA ASP A 856 -28.35 -4.62 6.16
C ASP A 856 -28.53 -5.45 4.87
N VAL A 857 -29.04 -4.86 3.77
CA VAL A 857 -29.22 -5.51 2.46
C VAL A 857 -27.91 -6.02 1.83
N ILE A 858 -26.76 -5.42 2.20
CA ILE A 858 -25.43 -5.89 1.77
C ILE A 858 -24.75 -6.83 2.77
N GLY A 859 -25.42 -7.15 3.89
CA GLY A 859 -24.88 -7.99 4.95
C GLY A 859 -23.92 -7.24 5.89
N GLY A 860 -22.84 -7.92 6.30
CA GLY A 860 -21.87 -7.36 7.24
C GLY A 860 -22.44 -7.14 8.65
N LEU A 861 -22.02 -6.06 9.31
CA LEU A 861 -22.57 -5.64 10.60
C LEU A 861 -23.87 -4.84 10.37
N MET A 862 -25.00 -5.50 10.59
CA MET A 862 -26.35 -4.99 10.32
C MET A 862 -26.82 -3.95 11.36
N LEU A 863 -26.11 -2.83 11.42
CA LEU A 863 -26.21 -1.76 12.42
C LEU A 863 -26.66 -0.43 11.80
N ALA A 864 -27.47 0.33 12.53
CA ALA A 864 -28.11 1.54 12.01
C ALA A 864 -27.12 2.67 11.65
N HIS A 865 -26.10 2.89 12.48
CA HIS A 865 -25.05 3.88 12.23
C HIS A 865 -24.07 3.44 11.14
N THR A 866 -23.82 2.13 10.98
CA THR A 866 -23.09 1.57 9.84
C THR A 866 -23.87 1.79 8.53
N ALA A 867 -25.18 1.54 8.54
CA ALA A 867 -26.06 1.85 7.40
C ALA A 867 -26.08 3.35 7.06
N ALA A 868 -26.13 4.24 8.06
CA ALA A 868 -26.02 5.69 7.88
C ALA A 868 -24.68 6.11 7.27
N GLN A 869 -23.57 5.54 7.75
CA GLN A 869 -22.24 5.81 7.20
C GLN A 869 -22.11 5.33 5.75
N GLN A 870 -22.65 4.16 5.42
CA GLN A 870 -22.72 3.66 4.05
C GLN A 870 -23.63 4.54 3.16
N GLY A 871 -24.72 5.09 3.71
CA GLY A 871 -25.57 6.06 3.03
C GLY A 871 -24.84 7.33 2.63
N ARG A 872 -23.99 7.87 3.51
CA ARG A 872 -23.09 9.00 3.19
C ARG A 872 -22.02 8.64 2.16
N VAL A 873 -21.42 7.45 2.25
CA VAL A 873 -20.44 6.96 1.25
C VAL A 873 -21.08 6.80 -0.13
N ALA A 874 -22.32 6.31 -0.21
CA ALA A 874 -23.09 6.25 -1.45
C ALA A 874 -23.42 7.66 -1.97
N ALA A 875 -23.87 8.58 -1.12
CA ALA A 875 -24.17 9.96 -1.50
C ALA A 875 -22.94 10.68 -2.07
N ALA A 876 -21.82 10.67 -1.33
CA ALA A 876 -20.53 11.19 -1.77
C ALA A 876 -20.09 10.58 -3.12
N THR A 877 -20.21 9.26 -3.28
CA THR A 877 -19.85 8.58 -4.54
C THR A 877 -20.78 8.93 -5.71
N ILE A 878 -22.06 9.22 -5.46
CA ILE A 878 -23.02 9.72 -6.47
C ILE A 878 -22.67 11.17 -6.87
N LEU A 879 -22.25 11.99 -5.92
CA LEU A 879 -21.80 13.37 -6.14
C LEU A 879 -20.42 13.46 -6.82
N GLY A 880 -19.65 12.37 -6.82
CA GLY A 880 -18.33 12.29 -7.44
C GLY A 880 -17.17 12.56 -6.48
N GLU A 881 -17.39 12.46 -5.18
CA GLU A 881 -16.39 12.67 -4.12
C GLU A 881 -15.69 11.35 -3.73
N ASP A 882 -14.40 11.39 -3.40
CA ASP A 882 -13.64 10.20 -2.97
C ASP A 882 -13.91 9.86 -1.49
N MET A 883 -15.05 9.21 -1.23
CA MET A 883 -15.34 8.59 0.06
C MET A 883 -15.32 7.06 -0.05
N LYS A 884 -14.86 6.39 1.01
CA LYS A 884 -14.84 4.92 1.14
C LYS A 884 -15.34 4.51 2.53
N TYR A 885 -16.14 3.45 2.58
CA TYR A 885 -16.52 2.76 3.81
C TYR A 885 -15.39 1.81 4.25
N ASP A 886 -15.05 1.84 5.53
CA ASP A 886 -14.02 1.00 6.16
C ASP A 886 -14.64 0.20 7.29
N GLN A 887 -14.90 -1.09 7.04
CA GLN A 887 -15.51 -2.00 8.01
C GLN A 887 -14.60 -2.26 9.23
N ASP A 888 -13.28 -2.06 9.11
CA ASP A 888 -12.35 -2.23 10.24
C ASP A 888 -12.45 -1.08 11.26
N LYS A 889 -13.35 -0.11 11.02
CA LYS A 889 -13.67 1.02 11.89
C LYS A 889 -15.11 1.01 12.38
N ASP A 890 -15.91 -0.01 12.04
CA ASP A 890 -17.24 -0.17 12.61
C ASP A 890 -17.19 -0.28 14.15
N CYS A 891 -18.23 0.25 14.79
CA CYS A 891 -18.48 0.09 16.21
C CYS A 891 -19.83 -0.58 16.46
N GLY A 892 -20.01 -1.15 17.64
CA GLY A 892 -21.27 -1.75 18.07
C GLY A 892 -21.44 -1.67 19.58
N VAL A 893 -22.70 -1.50 20.00
CA VAL A 893 -23.12 -1.55 21.40
C VAL A 893 -24.26 -2.56 21.50
N ILE A 894 -24.09 -3.51 22.41
CA ILE A 894 -25.11 -4.45 22.84
C ILE A 894 -25.57 -3.98 24.21
N PHE A 895 -26.83 -3.56 24.31
CA PHE A 895 -27.39 -2.91 25.51
C PHE A 895 -27.84 -3.97 26.54
N THR A 896 -26.96 -4.92 26.82
CA THR A 896 -27.01 -5.80 28.00
C THR A 896 -26.59 -5.03 29.24
N ARG A 897 -26.63 -5.65 30.42
CA ARG A 897 -26.08 -5.05 31.65
C ARG A 897 -25.22 -6.04 32.45
N PRO A 898 -23.88 -5.85 32.50
CA PRO A 898 -23.11 -4.77 31.85
C PRO A 898 -23.22 -4.78 30.32
N GLU A 899 -23.06 -3.61 29.71
CA GLU A 899 -23.13 -3.41 28.25
C GLU A 899 -21.85 -3.94 27.61
N ALA A 900 -21.99 -4.69 26.51
CA ALA A 900 -20.87 -5.13 25.71
C ALA A 900 -20.74 -4.21 24.48
N ALA A 901 -19.57 -3.61 24.26
CA ALA A 901 -19.34 -2.74 23.11
C ALA A 901 -17.97 -2.95 22.49
N PHE A 902 -17.84 -2.60 21.21
CA PHE A 902 -16.59 -2.67 20.47
C PHE A 902 -16.48 -1.54 19.46
N VAL A 903 -15.25 -1.22 19.07
CA VAL A 903 -14.92 -0.50 17.84
C VAL A 903 -13.65 -1.08 17.25
N GLY A 904 -13.66 -1.31 15.94
CA GLY A 904 -12.55 -1.87 15.20
C GLY A 904 -12.09 -3.26 15.65
N LEU A 905 -10.82 -3.55 15.40
CA LEU A 905 -10.30 -4.92 15.39
C LEU A 905 -10.02 -5.49 16.79
N SER A 906 -10.42 -6.74 17.00
CA SER A 906 -9.90 -7.59 18.09
C SER A 906 -8.45 -7.99 17.81
N VAL A 907 -7.74 -8.49 18.84
CA VAL A 907 -6.38 -9.02 18.67
C VAL A 907 -6.35 -10.20 17.69
N GLU A 908 -7.40 -11.00 17.65
CA GLU A 908 -7.54 -12.15 16.76
C GLU A 908 -7.77 -11.71 15.31
N GLN A 909 -8.71 -10.78 15.08
CA GLN A 909 -9.00 -10.23 13.76
C GLN A 909 -7.78 -9.51 13.17
N ALA A 910 -7.09 -8.69 13.97
CA ALA A 910 -5.90 -7.97 13.53
C ALA A 910 -4.76 -8.94 13.12
N LYS A 911 -4.54 -10.02 13.90
CA LYS A 911 -3.56 -11.06 13.55
C LYS A 911 -3.96 -11.86 12.31
N ALA A 912 -5.25 -12.15 12.13
CA ALA A 912 -5.76 -12.79 10.92
C ALA A 912 -5.54 -11.93 9.66
N LYS A 913 -5.47 -10.60 9.81
CA LYS A 913 -5.07 -9.64 8.77
C LYS A 913 -3.55 -9.37 8.70
N GLY A 914 -2.73 -10.15 9.41
CA GLY A 914 -1.26 -10.01 9.40
C GLY A 914 -0.68 -8.84 10.20
N ILE A 915 -1.52 -8.12 10.96
CA ILE A 915 -1.07 -7.00 11.80
C ILE A 915 -0.45 -7.56 13.09
N ASP A 916 0.74 -7.06 13.47
CA ASP A 916 1.40 -7.45 14.73
C ASP A 916 0.77 -6.74 15.95
N ALA A 917 -0.48 -7.11 16.24
CA ALA A 917 -1.32 -6.47 17.24
C ALA A 917 -0.96 -6.84 18.68
N VAL A 918 -1.27 -5.92 19.60
CA VAL A 918 -1.03 -6.05 21.05
C VAL A 918 -2.16 -5.41 21.85
N GLU A 919 -2.53 -6.02 22.97
CA GLU A 919 -3.60 -5.53 23.87
C GLU A 919 -3.10 -5.00 25.21
N ALA A 920 -3.85 -4.07 25.81
CA ALA A 920 -3.83 -3.80 27.24
C ALA A 920 -5.27 -3.72 27.77
N LYS A 921 -5.53 -4.22 28.98
CA LYS A 921 -6.87 -4.23 29.58
C LYS A 921 -6.85 -4.03 31.09
N VAL A 922 -7.98 -3.58 31.64
CA VAL A 922 -8.21 -3.28 33.05
C VAL A 922 -9.62 -3.74 33.45
N PRO A 923 -9.80 -4.45 34.59
CA PRO A 923 -11.12 -4.86 35.06
C PRO A 923 -11.85 -3.69 35.74
N MET A 924 -13.19 -3.66 35.68
CA MET A 924 -13.98 -2.58 36.30
C MET A 924 -13.97 -2.62 37.83
N ASN A 925 -13.70 -3.78 38.44
CA ASN A 925 -13.59 -3.90 39.89
C ASN A 925 -12.37 -3.19 40.53
N ILE A 926 -11.49 -2.54 39.75
CA ILE A 926 -10.45 -1.64 40.28
C ILE A 926 -10.65 -0.17 39.91
N ASP A 927 -11.70 0.18 39.15
CA ASP A 927 -12.01 1.56 38.82
C ASP A 927 -12.79 2.25 39.96
N ALA A 928 -12.42 3.50 40.28
CA ALA A 928 -13.01 4.23 41.40
C ALA A 928 -14.47 4.64 41.15
N LYS A 929 -14.83 4.97 39.90
CA LYS A 929 -16.20 5.33 39.53
C LYS A 929 -17.11 4.10 39.54
N ALA A 930 -16.65 2.97 39.01
CA ALA A 930 -17.31 1.68 39.11
C ALA A 930 -17.51 1.24 40.57
N MET A 931 -16.52 1.42 41.45
CA MET A 931 -16.67 1.16 42.90
C MET A 931 -17.77 2.01 43.55
N ILE A 932 -17.84 3.31 43.22
CA ILE A 932 -18.84 4.23 43.79
C ILE A 932 -20.26 3.84 43.40
N ASN A 933 -20.46 3.29 42.19
CA ASN A 933 -21.77 2.86 41.69
C ASN A 933 -22.09 1.38 41.95
N ASN A 934 -21.13 0.58 42.43
CA ASN A 934 -21.18 -0.90 42.46
C ASN A 934 -21.30 -1.56 41.06
N GLU A 935 -20.75 -0.93 40.02
CA GLU A 935 -20.71 -1.36 38.62
C GLU A 935 -19.45 -2.22 38.33
N LEU A 936 -19.18 -3.20 39.20
CA LEU A 936 -17.87 -3.86 39.32
C LEU A 936 -17.54 -4.87 38.20
N HIS A 937 -18.48 -5.18 37.31
CA HIS A 937 -18.36 -6.28 36.35
C HIS A 937 -17.68 -5.85 35.04
N GLY A 938 -17.00 -6.79 34.40
CA GLY A 938 -16.38 -6.58 33.09
C GLY A 938 -15.00 -5.91 33.10
N MET A 939 -14.64 -5.28 31.98
CA MET A 939 -13.31 -4.75 31.67
C MET A 939 -13.32 -3.72 30.52
N ILE A 940 -12.31 -2.86 30.48
CA ILE A 940 -11.95 -2.04 29.31
C ILE A 940 -10.67 -2.63 28.69
N LYS A 941 -10.64 -2.79 27.36
CA LYS A 941 -9.51 -3.33 26.58
C LYS A 941 -9.21 -2.43 25.38
N ILE A 942 -7.94 -2.07 25.17
CA ILE A 942 -7.45 -1.42 23.95
C ILE A 942 -6.56 -2.38 23.16
N VAL A 943 -6.60 -2.27 21.83
CA VAL A 943 -5.80 -3.03 20.87
C VAL A 943 -5.05 -2.04 19.97
N ALA A 944 -3.75 -2.26 19.80
CA ALA A 944 -2.89 -1.41 18.98
C ALA A 944 -1.96 -2.23 18.09
N ASP A 945 -1.57 -1.67 16.94
CA ASP A 945 -0.47 -2.19 16.11
C ASP A 945 0.88 -1.85 16.78
N LYS A 946 1.78 -2.84 16.91
CA LYS A 946 3.13 -2.62 17.46
C LYS A 946 4.03 -1.76 16.58
N LYS A 947 3.84 -1.72 15.25
CA LYS A 947 4.69 -0.96 14.32
C LYS A 947 4.39 0.54 14.38
N THR A 948 3.13 0.92 14.19
CA THR A 948 2.68 2.32 14.15
C THR A 948 2.27 2.88 15.52
N GLN A 949 2.08 2.03 16.54
CA GLN A 949 1.51 2.38 17.85
C GLN A 949 0.13 3.05 17.76
N ARG A 950 -0.58 2.89 16.65
CA ARG A 950 -1.99 3.31 16.48
C ARG A 950 -2.93 2.35 17.19
N ILE A 951 -3.96 2.89 17.82
CA ILE A 951 -5.08 2.12 18.37
C ILE A 951 -5.95 1.67 17.19
N ILE A 952 -6.09 0.37 17.02
CA ILE A 952 -6.82 -0.29 15.92
C ILE A 952 -8.11 -0.95 16.38
N GLY A 953 -8.35 -0.99 17.68
CA GLY A 953 -9.63 -1.40 18.26
C GLY A 953 -9.72 -1.17 19.76
N VAL A 954 -10.95 -1.09 20.26
CA VAL A 954 -11.27 -0.95 21.69
C VAL A 954 -12.49 -1.81 21.99
N HIS A 955 -12.46 -2.57 23.08
CA HIS A 955 -13.46 -3.56 23.43
C HIS A 955 -13.84 -3.39 24.91
N LEU A 956 -15.14 -3.34 25.19
CA LEU A 956 -15.72 -2.93 26.47
C LEU A 956 -16.70 -3.99 26.97
N LEU A 957 -16.63 -4.29 28.26
CA LEU A 957 -17.74 -4.82 29.04
C LEU A 957 -17.86 -3.95 30.30
N ALA A 958 -18.85 -3.07 30.36
CA ALA A 958 -19.04 -2.14 31.47
C ALA A 958 -20.48 -1.62 31.49
N ASP A 959 -20.97 -1.16 32.63
CA ASP A 959 -22.09 -0.21 32.63
C ASP A 959 -21.60 1.13 32.01
N HIS A 960 -22.45 1.79 31.21
CA HIS A 960 -22.13 2.99 30.41
C HIS A 960 -21.14 2.78 29.24
N ALA A 961 -21.07 1.56 28.68
CA ALA A 961 -20.32 1.33 27.46
C ALA A 961 -20.93 2.08 26.25
N ASP A 962 -22.24 2.35 26.28
CA ASP A 962 -23.00 3.13 25.29
C ASP A 962 -22.41 4.52 24.98
N THR A 963 -21.85 5.16 25.99
CA THR A 963 -21.33 6.53 25.98
C THR A 963 -19.79 6.51 26.02
N LEU A 964 -19.20 5.59 26.78
CA LEU A 964 -17.75 5.38 26.84
C LEU A 964 -17.15 4.98 25.48
N ILE A 965 -17.89 4.24 24.63
CA ILE A 965 -17.43 3.89 23.28
C ILE A 965 -17.28 5.11 22.35
N GLY A 966 -17.95 6.24 22.64
CA GLY A 966 -17.90 7.43 21.79
C GLY A 966 -16.50 8.04 21.67
N GLU A 967 -15.73 8.02 22.75
CA GLU A 967 -14.33 8.46 22.72
C GLU A 967 -13.44 7.44 21.98
N ALA A 968 -13.66 6.15 22.22
CA ALA A 968 -12.94 5.08 21.54
C ALA A 968 -13.15 5.09 20.01
N VAL A 969 -14.35 5.44 19.55
CA VAL A 969 -14.65 5.66 18.12
C VAL A 969 -13.78 6.76 17.53
N MET A 970 -13.54 7.86 18.25
CA MET A 970 -12.61 8.90 17.82
C MET A 970 -11.16 8.41 17.80
N MET A 971 -10.75 7.57 18.76
CA MET A 971 -9.40 6.99 18.79
C MET A 971 -9.11 6.12 17.56
N VAL A 972 -10.01 5.19 17.22
CA VAL A 972 -9.84 4.29 16.07
C VAL A 972 -10.06 5.03 14.75
N SER A 973 -11.12 5.81 14.62
CA SER A 973 -11.45 6.52 13.37
C SER A 973 -10.39 7.55 13.00
N GLY A 974 -9.93 8.33 13.99
CA GLY A 974 -8.85 9.30 13.87
C GLY A 974 -7.44 8.70 13.78
N ASN A 975 -7.30 7.37 13.85
CA ASN A 975 -6.03 6.65 13.82
C ASN A 975 -5.06 7.07 14.95
N MET A 976 -5.59 7.39 16.13
CA MET A 976 -4.82 7.95 17.24
C MET A 976 -3.77 6.96 17.77
N THR A 977 -2.62 7.50 18.15
CA THR A 977 -1.54 6.72 18.78
C THR A 977 -1.73 6.57 20.29
N LEU A 978 -1.10 5.51 20.84
CA LEU A 978 -0.96 5.30 22.28
C LEU A 978 -0.29 6.48 23.01
N GLU A 979 0.46 7.32 22.31
CA GLU A 979 1.08 8.51 22.88
C GLU A 979 0.09 9.68 22.95
N GLN A 980 -0.65 9.95 21.88
CA GLN A 980 -1.69 10.99 21.88
C GLN A 980 -2.77 10.75 22.94
N VAL A 981 -3.28 9.50 23.04
CA VAL A 981 -4.23 9.13 24.09
C VAL A 981 -3.56 9.09 25.47
N GLY A 982 -2.31 8.64 25.55
CA GLY A 982 -1.57 8.59 26.82
C GLY A 982 -1.29 9.96 27.46
N HIS A 983 -1.15 11.00 26.64
CA HIS A 983 -0.92 12.40 27.05
C HIS A 983 -2.20 13.24 27.21
N ALA A 984 -3.35 12.77 26.71
CA ALA A 984 -4.62 13.48 26.89
C ALA A 984 -5.04 13.54 28.38
N ILE A 985 -5.47 14.71 28.84
CA ILE A 985 -5.95 14.92 30.21
C ILE A 985 -7.42 14.50 30.28
N HIS A 986 -7.65 13.27 30.76
CA HIS A 986 -8.98 12.72 30.98
C HIS A 986 -9.52 13.20 32.37
N PRO A 987 -10.83 13.42 32.53
CA PRO A 987 -11.41 13.84 33.81
C PRO A 987 -11.40 12.72 34.86
N HIS A 988 -11.18 13.07 36.12
CA HIS A 988 -11.15 12.15 37.26
C HIS A 988 -12.20 12.54 38.33
N PRO A 989 -12.92 11.58 38.95
CA PRO A 989 -12.95 10.14 38.66
C PRO A 989 -13.93 9.80 37.52
N THR A 990 -13.46 9.21 36.42
CA THR A 990 -14.34 8.71 35.34
C THR A 990 -13.76 7.47 34.65
N GLN A 991 -14.63 6.61 34.10
CA GLN A 991 -14.19 5.42 33.34
C GLN A 991 -13.31 5.76 32.13
N THR A 992 -13.43 6.97 31.54
CA THR A 992 -12.60 7.40 30.40
C THR A 992 -11.12 7.49 30.76
N GLU A 993 -10.76 7.81 32.01
CA GLU A 993 -9.35 7.94 32.42
C GLU A 993 -8.56 6.62 32.28
N MET A 994 -9.27 5.49 32.23
CA MET A 994 -8.71 4.18 31.92
C MET A 994 -8.12 4.11 30.49
N PHE A 995 -8.63 4.85 29.51
CA PHE A 995 -8.06 4.85 28.16
C PHE A 995 -6.65 5.45 28.15
N GLY A 996 -6.47 6.65 28.69
CA GLY A 996 -5.16 7.27 28.87
C GLY A 996 -4.20 6.39 29.68
N GLU A 997 -4.69 5.73 30.74
CA GLU A 997 -3.86 4.84 31.56
C GLU A 997 -3.46 3.54 30.85
N LEU A 998 -4.38 2.90 30.12
CA LEU A 998 -4.07 1.75 29.28
C LEU A 998 -3.08 2.12 28.16
N ALA A 999 -3.26 3.28 27.54
CA ALA A 999 -2.37 3.79 26.49
C ALA A 999 -0.94 4.03 27.02
N ARG A 1000 -0.80 4.71 28.16
CA ARG A 1000 0.49 4.90 28.86
C ARG A 1000 1.15 3.56 29.24
N ARG A 1001 0.39 2.62 29.80
CA ARG A 1001 0.87 1.26 30.15
C ARG A 1001 1.36 0.50 28.93
N LEU A 1002 0.60 0.53 27.83
CA LEU A 1002 0.89 -0.21 26.61
C LEU A 1002 2.11 0.36 25.88
N GLY A 1003 2.15 1.67 25.60
CA GLY A 1003 3.31 2.34 25.01
C GLY A 1003 4.58 2.16 25.85
N SER A 1004 4.47 2.21 27.19
CA SER A 1004 5.61 1.96 28.08
C SER A 1004 6.03 0.49 28.16
N ARG A 1005 5.18 -0.47 27.77
CA ARG A 1005 5.59 -1.87 27.53
C ARG A 1005 6.29 -2.03 26.19
N LEU A 1006 5.82 -1.36 25.13
CA LEU A 1006 6.45 -1.38 23.81
C LEU A 1006 7.83 -0.73 23.82
N ARG A 1007 7.97 0.47 24.40
CA ARG A 1007 9.28 1.14 24.58
C ARG A 1007 10.29 0.29 25.34
N ARG A 1008 9.85 -0.47 26.36
CA ARG A 1008 10.70 -1.44 27.07
C ARG A 1008 11.09 -2.63 26.20
N SER A 1009 10.14 -3.19 25.46
CA SER A 1009 10.39 -4.33 24.54
C SER A 1009 11.37 -3.96 23.43
N ALA A 1010 11.23 -2.77 22.84
CA ALA A 1010 12.17 -2.22 21.86
C ALA A 1010 13.57 -2.02 22.46
N LYS A 1011 13.69 -1.40 23.65
CA LYS A 1011 14.98 -1.24 24.35
C LYS A 1011 15.65 -2.55 24.77
N MET A 1012 14.89 -3.64 24.94
CA MET A 1012 15.45 -4.98 25.15
C MET A 1012 15.91 -5.62 23.83
N LYS A 1013 15.12 -5.49 22.76
CA LYS A 1013 15.51 -5.98 21.42
C LYS A 1013 16.71 -5.24 20.81
N ALA A 1014 16.92 -3.98 21.18
CA ALA A 1014 18.11 -3.21 20.80
C ALA A 1014 19.36 -3.49 21.68
N LYS A 1015 19.27 -4.45 22.61
CA LYS A 1015 20.36 -4.88 23.52
C LYS A 1015 20.71 -6.36 23.39
N ALA A 1016 20.11 -7.07 22.43
CA ALA A 1016 20.21 -8.51 22.22
C ALA A 1016 20.45 -8.80 20.73
#